data_AF-A0A918VJ53-F1
#
_entry.id   AF-A0A918VJ53-F1
#
_cell.length_a   1.000
_cell.length_b   1.000
_cell.length_c   1.000
_cell.angle_alpha   90.00
_cell.angle_beta   90.00
_cell.angle_gamma   90.00
#
_symmetry.space_group_name_H-M   'P 1'
#
loop_
_entity.id
_entity.type
_entity.pdbx_description
1 polymer ?
#
loop_
_entity_poly.entity_id
_entity_poly.type
_entity_poly.pdbx_seq_one_letter_code
_entity_poly.pdbx_strand_id
1 'polypeptide(L)'
;MTRTLINIQTLLRPVAWALILATYSLATSTFSRASDVDGDDLLLLVPAIIASGMQTIEACTLQDLTASSAPANIDLVCDINLNGRTVSLPPRTTINAERGRIDNGKLVFERGGYIDGRLLGSSLSIVGTPQLLAPVFQFVPERWQQITQGPTTANKAFRNNQELERLFNLVKSMGGTEFRIGKFDAFFQARMTAPDQFVFRPAKEAVNLPSDFTLRMSNNTHLRVFPATPGSELRGGAILSVRDAQNITVIGGNLHGDRDTRYYSPDDDGLEGSHLFYIRSGRNVTLKGIKFFNGSAGSITVNSFGFSFNPDYNPTDRLVVENCLFSHSRRMSISLTDGRNVKIRGNRFINNGQPSANSDGGEVGYAINIEPARTRDNNGDLLEYQKVIDTEISNNQERGSRGGFVTLTIGQNLTVRNNRIGTRVTTSLVSDSQVVDNVFNAIGEGADSYAIFAAGANSETVFGNLVARNTIQGYASGIISSTRETLIADNKIVDTVVGMQSFRSTSVRFERNQVASSSRGINITNTYNDDLHFEDNTINANSGFHIYVANVNKGASDRDKRISFNNNTTNGDRAVVVSNSVGILLTQNNFNSGVQLSDSSAVTLNSNTIRPKSFDGVRLFGSMADSTVQNNQIYEPTGAERLVCLRNDLAQSQNVLISGNTCSQ
;
A
#
# COMPACT_ATOMS: atom_id res chain seq x y z
N MET A 1 30.83 36.49 34.88
CA MET A 1 31.71 36.22 36.04
C MET A 1 32.09 34.73 36.02
N THR A 2 33.17 34.32 36.69
CA THR A 2 33.53 32.91 37.09
C THR A 2 32.90 31.76 36.26
N ARG A 3 33.58 31.10 35.30
CA ARG A 3 34.79 30.23 35.42
C ARG A 3 34.77 29.28 36.63
N THR A 4 34.80 27.97 36.35
CA THR A 4 35.70 26.93 36.92
C THR A 4 35.84 25.78 35.90
N LEU A 5 36.98 25.05 35.89
CA LEU A 5 37.37 24.15 34.78
C LEU A 5 38.32 23.02 35.26
N ILE A 6 37.86 21.75 35.28
CA ILE A 6 38.62 20.49 35.51
C ILE A 6 37.79 19.34 34.87
N ASN A 7 38.21 18.43 33.97
CA ASN A 7 39.45 18.12 33.22
C ASN A 7 40.42 17.03 33.79
N ILE A 8 41.05 16.26 32.87
CA ILE A 8 42.17 15.27 33.04
C ILE A 8 41.84 13.93 33.77
N GLN A 9 42.32 12.73 33.39
CA GLN A 9 42.66 12.16 32.06
C GLN A 9 42.86 10.61 32.12
N THR A 10 42.97 9.99 30.94
CA THR A 10 43.37 8.61 30.54
C THR A 10 44.37 7.78 31.37
N LEU A 11 44.18 6.44 31.37
CA LEU A 11 45.13 5.34 31.03
C LEU A 11 44.28 4.06 30.81
N LEU A 12 44.29 3.31 29.69
CA LEU A 12 45.32 2.53 28.95
C LEU A 12 45.42 1.03 29.38
N ARG A 13 45.68 0.16 28.39
CA ARG A 13 45.76 -1.33 28.44
C ARG A 13 47.22 -1.80 28.69
N PRO A 14 47.61 -3.08 28.51
CA PRO A 14 46.90 -4.38 28.48
C PRO A 14 47.57 -5.42 29.42
N VAL A 15 47.24 -6.71 29.31
CA VAL A 15 48.19 -7.86 29.18
C VAL A 15 47.40 -9.14 28.90
N ALA A 16 48.02 -10.11 28.22
CA ALA A 16 47.47 -11.46 27.96
C ALA A 16 48.37 -12.53 28.60
N TRP A 17 47.98 -13.81 28.55
CA TRP A 17 48.80 -15.00 28.24
C TRP A 17 47.92 -16.27 28.48
N ALA A 18 48.37 -17.45 28.04
CA ALA A 18 47.60 -18.69 28.10
C ALA A 18 48.49 -19.92 28.35
N LEU A 19 47.94 -21.00 28.94
CA LEU A 19 48.14 -22.39 28.49
C LEU A 19 47.26 -23.44 29.22
N ILE A 20 46.44 -24.15 28.45
CA ILE A 20 46.26 -25.62 28.37
C ILE A 20 46.65 -26.49 29.60
N LEU A 21 45.70 -27.23 30.22
CA LEU A 21 45.56 -28.70 30.03
C LEU A 21 44.25 -29.33 30.59
N ALA A 22 43.96 -30.55 30.13
CA ALA A 22 42.67 -31.25 30.12
C ALA A 22 42.13 -31.85 31.44
N THR A 23 40.84 -32.21 31.44
CA THR A 23 40.39 -33.59 31.73
C THR A 23 38.98 -33.89 31.16
N TYR A 24 38.67 -35.17 30.96
CA TYR A 24 37.40 -35.69 30.38
C TYR A 24 36.46 -36.20 31.48
N SER A 25 35.13 -36.06 31.30
CA SER A 25 34.13 -37.01 31.83
C SER A 25 32.79 -36.90 31.09
N LEU A 26 32.06 -38.01 30.99
CA LEU A 26 30.75 -38.10 30.33
C LEU A 26 29.59 -37.69 31.27
N ALA A 27 28.48 -37.20 30.70
CA ALA A 27 27.17 -37.88 30.79
C ALA A 27 26.06 -37.21 29.95
N THR A 28 25.24 -38.06 29.33
CA THR A 28 24.09 -37.80 28.45
C THR A 28 22.85 -37.18 29.10
N SER A 29 22.06 -36.39 28.33
CA SER A 29 20.62 -36.68 28.06
C SER A 29 19.93 -35.72 27.07
N THR A 30 19.21 -36.27 26.07
CA THR A 30 18.00 -35.75 25.36
C THR A 30 17.96 -34.28 24.85
N PHE A 31 17.85 -34.03 23.53
CA PHE A 31 16.60 -33.96 22.71
C PHE A 31 15.58 -32.88 23.19
N SER A 32 15.03 -32.00 22.33
CA SER A 32 15.08 -31.91 20.85
C SER A 32 14.66 -30.53 20.29
N ARG A 33 14.86 -30.34 18.97
CA ARG A 33 14.34 -29.28 18.08
C ARG A 33 14.82 -27.83 18.32
N ALA A 34 15.93 -27.50 17.68
CA ALA A 34 16.10 -26.21 17.02
C ALA A 34 15.70 -26.34 15.53
N SER A 35 15.23 -25.25 14.92
CA SER A 35 14.99 -25.16 13.47
C SER A 35 15.14 -23.73 12.97
N ASP A 36 16.34 -23.18 13.11
CA ASP A 36 16.84 -21.98 12.40
C ASP A 36 18.36 -21.88 12.65
N VAL A 37 19.17 -22.24 11.66
CA VAL A 37 20.61 -21.91 11.57
C VAL A 37 20.94 -21.76 10.09
N ASP A 38 21.35 -20.56 9.68
CA ASP A 38 21.83 -20.29 8.31
C ASP A 38 23.19 -20.98 8.06
N GLY A 39 23.37 -21.49 6.84
CA GLY A 39 24.52 -22.34 6.46
C GLY A 39 25.81 -21.59 6.10
N ASP A 40 26.23 -20.62 6.92
CA ASP A 40 27.42 -19.79 6.70
C ASP A 40 28.40 -19.82 7.91
N ASP A 41 28.84 -21.02 8.34
CA ASP A 41 30.07 -21.16 9.12
C ASP A 41 30.64 -22.60 9.07
N LEU A 42 31.55 -22.87 8.12
CA LEU A 42 32.25 -24.16 8.03
C LEU A 42 33.60 -24.05 7.26
N LEU A 43 34.49 -23.22 7.80
CA LEU A 43 35.87 -23.04 7.32
C LEU A 43 36.87 -23.37 8.44
N LEU A 44 38.00 -24.00 8.07
CA LEU A 44 39.13 -24.39 8.93
C LEU A 44 38.86 -25.54 9.93
N LEU A 45 39.04 -26.79 9.50
CA LEU A 45 40.21 -27.63 9.89
C LEU A 45 40.09 -29.10 9.41
N VAL A 46 40.74 -29.44 8.28
CA VAL A 46 41.26 -30.81 8.01
C VAL A 46 42.59 -30.71 7.26
N PRO A 47 43.74 -30.85 7.94
CA PRO A 47 44.99 -31.27 7.31
C PRO A 47 45.03 -32.81 7.22
N ALA A 48 45.59 -33.33 6.12
CA ALA A 48 45.84 -34.75 5.86
C ALA A 48 44.60 -35.70 5.83
N ILE A 49 44.03 -35.89 4.63
CA ILE A 49 43.98 -37.17 3.87
C ILE A 49 43.30 -36.88 2.52
N ILE A 50 44.09 -36.46 1.52
CA ILE A 50 43.91 -36.82 0.09
C ILE A 50 45.31 -36.85 -0.53
N ALA A 51 45.98 -38.00 -0.45
CA ALA A 51 47.21 -38.32 -1.18
C ALA A 51 46.96 -39.52 -2.12
N SER A 52 45.76 -39.55 -2.71
CA SER A 52 45.20 -40.69 -3.43
C SER A 52 44.43 -40.19 -4.65
N GLY A 53 45.12 -40.09 -5.79
CA GLY A 53 44.51 -39.79 -7.08
C GLY A 53 44.07 -38.34 -7.28
N MET A 54 45.03 -37.43 -7.53
CA MET A 54 44.73 -36.37 -8.50
C MET A 54 44.54 -37.05 -9.86
N GLN A 55 43.30 -37.36 -10.24
CA GLN A 55 43.00 -37.62 -11.65
C GLN A 55 43.38 -36.37 -12.42
N THR A 56 44.28 -36.53 -13.39
CA THR A 56 44.49 -35.52 -14.43
C THR A 56 43.16 -35.29 -15.13
N ILE A 57 42.65 -34.06 -15.08
CA ILE A 57 41.47 -33.68 -15.86
C ILE A 57 41.84 -33.90 -17.33
N GLU A 58 41.22 -34.88 -17.98
CA GLU A 58 41.46 -35.12 -19.40
C GLU A 58 41.03 -33.89 -20.19
N ALA A 59 41.91 -33.45 -21.10
CA ALA A 59 41.66 -32.30 -21.94
C ALA A 59 40.71 -32.69 -23.08
N CYS A 60 39.41 -32.53 -22.82
CA CYS A 60 38.36 -32.71 -23.82
C CYS A 60 38.71 -31.92 -25.09
N THR A 61 38.60 -32.59 -26.22
CA THR A 61 38.92 -32.07 -27.54
C THR A 61 37.66 -31.56 -28.23
N LEU A 62 37.83 -30.90 -29.38
CA LEU A 62 36.67 -30.56 -30.23
C LEU A 62 35.94 -31.82 -30.76
N GLN A 63 36.61 -32.99 -30.77
CA GLN A 63 36.05 -34.23 -31.31
C GLN A 63 34.98 -34.80 -30.37
N ASP A 64 35.05 -34.52 -29.06
CA ASP A 64 34.08 -35.00 -28.07
C ASP A 64 32.69 -34.34 -28.24
N LEU A 65 32.62 -33.24 -29.00
CA LEU A 65 31.37 -32.60 -29.44
C LEU A 65 30.83 -33.14 -30.78
N THR A 66 31.61 -33.93 -31.53
CA THR A 66 31.30 -34.34 -32.92
C THR A 66 31.47 -35.83 -33.24
N ALA A 67 31.98 -36.66 -32.31
CA ALA A 67 32.37 -38.04 -32.58
C ALA A 67 31.21 -39.03 -32.84
N SER A 68 29.95 -38.58 -32.75
CA SER A 68 28.76 -39.42 -32.90
C SER A 68 27.95 -39.08 -34.16
N SER A 69 27.50 -40.09 -34.89
CA SER A 69 26.46 -39.96 -35.94
C SER A 69 25.02 -40.16 -35.40
N ALA A 70 24.91 -40.47 -34.10
CA ALA A 70 23.67 -40.75 -33.38
C ALA A 70 23.36 -39.64 -32.35
N PRO A 71 22.13 -39.54 -31.80
CA PRO A 71 21.85 -38.67 -30.65
C PRO A 71 22.80 -38.98 -29.48
N ALA A 72 23.72 -38.05 -29.22
CA ALA A 72 24.72 -38.19 -28.16
C ALA A 72 24.22 -37.55 -26.86
N ASN A 73 24.42 -38.25 -25.74
CA ASN A 73 24.51 -37.60 -24.44
C ASN A 73 26.00 -37.27 -24.22
N ILE A 74 26.29 -36.00 -23.94
CA ILE A 74 27.64 -35.47 -23.77
C ILE A 74 27.73 -34.89 -22.36
N ASP A 75 28.37 -35.62 -21.45
CA ASP A 75 28.58 -35.22 -20.07
C ASP A 75 29.89 -34.44 -19.94
N LEU A 76 29.80 -33.11 -19.87
CA LEU A 76 30.97 -32.25 -19.99
C LEU A 76 31.72 -32.08 -18.66
N VAL A 77 32.83 -32.82 -18.54
CA VAL A 77 33.71 -32.84 -17.35
C VAL A 77 34.84 -31.80 -17.37
N CYS A 78 35.10 -31.12 -18.49
CA CYS A 78 36.18 -30.12 -18.61
C CYS A 78 35.85 -28.94 -19.55
N ASP A 79 36.67 -27.88 -19.51
CA ASP A 79 36.48 -26.66 -20.31
C ASP A 79 36.92 -26.82 -21.78
N ILE A 80 36.00 -26.56 -22.72
CA ILE A 80 36.24 -26.55 -24.18
C ILE A 80 36.21 -25.11 -24.71
N ASN A 81 37.33 -24.64 -25.23
CA ASN A 81 37.41 -23.40 -26.02
C ASN A 81 37.26 -23.74 -27.52
N LEU A 82 36.16 -23.30 -28.13
CA LEU A 82 35.88 -23.55 -29.55
C LEU A 82 36.77 -22.73 -30.50
N ASN A 83 37.53 -21.77 -30.01
CA ASN A 83 38.50 -20.95 -30.78
C ASN A 83 37.88 -20.30 -32.03
N GLY A 84 36.71 -19.68 -31.86
CA GLY A 84 35.91 -19.02 -32.89
C GLY A 84 35.15 -19.98 -33.83
N ARG A 85 35.30 -21.30 -33.67
CA ARG A 85 34.73 -22.29 -34.60
C ARG A 85 33.21 -22.43 -34.43
N THR A 86 32.56 -22.82 -35.53
CA THR A 86 31.20 -23.37 -35.52
C THR A 86 31.28 -24.89 -35.47
N VAL A 87 30.49 -25.50 -34.59
CA VAL A 87 30.35 -26.96 -34.43
C VAL A 87 28.89 -27.33 -34.67
N SER A 88 28.62 -28.12 -35.71
CA SER A 88 27.34 -28.80 -35.85
C SER A 88 27.29 -29.98 -34.89
N LEU A 89 26.23 -30.03 -34.09
CA LEU A 89 25.96 -31.11 -33.15
C LEU A 89 25.04 -32.15 -33.80
N PRO A 90 25.22 -33.45 -33.51
CA PRO A 90 24.36 -34.51 -34.02
C PRO A 90 22.86 -34.27 -33.71
N PRO A 91 21.93 -34.76 -34.55
CA PRO A 91 20.49 -34.65 -34.30
C PRO A 91 20.07 -35.10 -32.89
N ARG A 92 19.36 -34.23 -32.16
CA ARG A 92 18.88 -34.48 -30.79
C ARG A 92 19.99 -34.71 -29.75
N THR A 93 21.16 -34.11 -29.94
CA THR A 93 22.24 -34.11 -28.93
C THR A 93 21.79 -33.47 -27.61
N THR A 94 22.22 -34.07 -26.50
CA THR A 94 22.04 -33.59 -25.13
C THR A 94 23.42 -33.25 -24.55
N ILE A 95 23.65 -32.00 -24.12
CA ILE A 95 24.90 -31.61 -23.45
C ILE A 95 24.62 -31.26 -21.99
N ASN A 96 25.15 -32.08 -21.08
CA ASN A 96 25.11 -31.91 -19.63
C ASN A 96 26.41 -31.23 -19.15
N ALA A 97 26.33 -30.42 -18.09
CA ALA A 97 27.51 -29.81 -17.47
C ALA A 97 27.85 -30.52 -16.16
N GLU A 98 28.81 -31.42 -16.15
CA GLU A 98 29.29 -31.95 -14.85
C GLU A 98 30.15 -30.89 -14.15
N ARG A 99 31.23 -30.48 -14.82
CA ARG A 99 32.23 -29.51 -14.31
C ARG A 99 32.76 -28.55 -15.36
N GLY A 100 32.58 -28.85 -16.64
CA GLY A 100 33.12 -28.06 -17.75
C GLY A 100 32.25 -26.90 -18.22
N ARG A 101 32.87 -26.01 -19.00
CA ARG A 101 32.28 -24.88 -19.73
C ARG A 101 32.56 -25.01 -21.24
N ILE A 102 31.70 -24.45 -22.08
CA ILE A 102 31.98 -24.30 -23.52
C ILE A 102 32.05 -22.80 -23.84
N ASP A 103 33.13 -22.37 -24.49
CA ASP A 103 33.41 -20.96 -24.77
C ASP A 103 33.75 -20.67 -26.23
N ASN A 104 33.61 -19.40 -26.60
CA ASN A 104 34.31 -18.75 -27.70
C ASN A 104 34.08 -19.44 -29.05
N GLY A 105 32.82 -19.51 -29.46
CA GLY A 105 32.42 -20.11 -30.73
C GLY A 105 30.91 -20.31 -30.83
N LYS A 106 30.50 -21.28 -31.65
CA LYS A 106 29.10 -21.50 -32.00
C LYS A 106 28.72 -22.98 -32.02
N LEU A 107 27.61 -23.34 -31.39
CA LEU A 107 26.98 -24.65 -31.47
C LEU A 107 25.73 -24.59 -32.36
N VAL A 108 25.53 -25.60 -33.21
CA VAL A 108 24.36 -25.71 -34.10
C VAL A 108 23.61 -27.00 -33.81
N PHE A 109 22.41 -26.89 -33.25
CA PHE A 109 21.49 -27.99 -32.96
C PHE A 109 20.54 -28.22 -34.15
N GLU A 110 21.01 -28.94 -35.16
CA GLU A 110 20.35 -29.04 -36.48
C GLU A 110 18.93 -29.64 -36.44
N ARG A 111 18.61 -30.47 -35.45
CA ARG A 111 17.28 -31.09 -35.27
C ARG A 111 16.82 -31.07 -33.81
N GLY A 112 17.02 -29.93 -33.16
CA GLY A 112 16.80 -29.77 -31.72
C GLY A 112 17.77 -30.60 -30.87
N GLY A 113 17.50 -30.67 -29.57
CA GLY A 113 18.35 -31.29 -28.56
C GLY A 113 18.17 -30.63 -27.20
N TYR A 114 19.05 -30.96 -26.26
CA TYR A 114 19.05 -30.38 -24.91
C TYR A 114 20.43 -29.83 -24.54
N ILE A 115 20.45 -28.76 -23.74
CA ILE A 115 21.69 -28.16 -23.23
C ILE A 115 21.51 -27.70 -21.78
N ASP A 116 22.51 -27.90 -20.94
CA ASP A 116 22.52 -27.34 -19.60
C ASP A 116 22.63 -25.81 -19.64
N GLY A 117 21.77 -25.11 -18.89
CA GLY A 117 21.85 -23.65 -18.73
C GLY A 117 23.21 -23.19 -18.18
N ARG A 118 23.92 -24.05 -17.45
CA ARG A 118 25.28 -23.85 -16.94
C ARG A 118 26.34 -23.81 -18.05
N LEU A 119 26.02 -24.05 -19.32
CA LEU A 119 26.93 -23.86 -20.46
C LEU A 119 26.69 -22.53 -21.19
N LEU A 120 25.64 -21.78 -20.87
CA LEU A 120 25.32 -20.53 -21.56
C LEU A 120 26.13 -19.35 -21.01
N GLY A 121 26.59 -18.50 -21.93
CA GLY A 121 27.33 -17.25 -21.69
C GLY A 121 27.48 -16.45 -22.99
N SER A 122 27.94 -15.20 -22.91
CA SER A 122 28.08 -14.32 -24.08
C SER A 122 29.21 -14.74 -25.04
N SER A 123 30.07 -15.67 -24.61
CA SER A 123 31.13 -16.30 -25.40
C SER A 123 30.60 -17.38 -26.36
N LEU A 124 29.38 -17.89 -26.15
CA LEU A 124 28.85 -19.06 -26.84
C LEU A 124 27.57 -18.72 -27.64
N SER A 125 27.66 -18.79 -28.97
CA SER A 125 26.50 -18.66 -29.85
C SER A 125 25.76 -20.00 -29.98
N ILE A 126 24.45 -19.99 -29.74
CA ILE A 126 23.57 -21.15 -29.94
C ILE A 126 22.68 -20.90 -31.15
N VAL A 127 22.61 -21.86 -32.07
CA VAL A 127 21.75 -21.84 -33.26
C VAL A 127 20.98 -23.16 -33.38
N GLY A 128 19.76 -23.09 -33.91
CA GLY A 128 18.78 -24.18 -33.90
C GLY A 128 17.73 -23.96 -32.80
N THR A 129 17.03 -25.03 -32.42
CA THR A 129 15.96 -25.00 -31.40
C THR A 129 16.21 -26.00 -30.26
N PRO A 130 17.36 -25.94 -29.55
CA PRO A 130 17.56 -26.74 -28.35
C PRO A 130 16.62 -26.27 -27.22
N GLN A 131 16.41 -27.15 -26.24
CA GLN A 131 15.75 -26.82 -24.98
C GLN A 131 16.76 -26.89 -23.82
N LEU A 132 16.45 -26.27 -22.69
CA LEU A 132 17.23 -26.43 -21.47
C LEU A 132 17.02 -27.84 -20.90
N LEU A 133 18.09 -28.46 -20.38
CA LEU A 133 18.02 -29.73 -19.65
C LEU A 133 17.15 -29.64 -18.39
N ALA A 134 17.09 -28.45 -17.77
CA ALA A 134 16.24 -28.15 -16.64
C ALA A 134 15.44 -26.87 -16.91
N PRO A 135 14.17 -26.77 -16.47
CA PRO A 135 13.35 -25.57 -16.68
C PRO A 135 13.80 -24.34 -15.87
N VAL A 136 14.80 -24.52 -15.00
CA VAL A 136 15.40 -23.49 -14.15
C VAL A 136 16.74 -23.05 -14.74
N PHE A 137 16.84 -21.80 -15.16
CA PHE A 137 18.11 -21.17 -15.53
C PHE A 137 18.72 -20.44 -14.34
N GLN A 138 20.00 -20.71 -14.05
CA GLN A 138 20.77 -19.99 -13.03
C GLN A 138 21.64 -18.92 -13.70
N PHE A 139 21.32 -17.65 -13.46
CA PHE A 139 22.12 -16.52 -13.93
C PHE A 139 23.40 -16.39 -13.11
N VAL A 140 24.51 -16.17 -13.83
CA VAL A 140 25.86 -15.93 -13.31
C VAL A 140 26.39 -14.70 -14.06
N PRO A 141 26.39 -13.50 -13.45
CA PRO A 141 26.66 -12.23 -14.15
C PRO A 141 27.98 -12.22 -14.94
N GLU A 142 29.01 -12.87 -14.40
CA GLU A 142 30.39 -12.91 -14.92
C GLU A 142 30.50 -13.59 -16.30
N ARG A 143 29.46 -14.34 -16.72
CA ARG A 143 29.38 -15.01 -18.02
C ARG A 143 28.76 -14.15 -19.13
N TRP A 144 28.28 -12.95 -18.81
CA TRP A 144 27.52 -12.10 -19.74
C TRP A 144 28.19 -10.75 -19.91
N GLN A 145 29.16 -10.66 -20.83
CA GLN A 145 30.05 -9.50 -21.02
C GLN A 145 29.35 -8.16 -21.33
N GLN A 146 28.06 -8.17 -21.71
CA GLN A 146 27.29 -6.95 -21.93
C GLN A 146 26.62 -6.41 -20.65
N ILE A 147 26.55 -7.22 -19.58
CA ILE A 147 26.09 -6.81 -18.25
C ILE A 147 27.22 -6.11 -17.50
N THR A 148 27.00 -4.87 -17.08
CA THR A 148 27.89 -4.13 -16.18
C THR A 148 27.31 -4.08 -14.76
N GLN A 149 28.04 -4.62 -13.79
CA GLN A 149 27.73 -4.48 -12.36
C GLN A 149 28.29 -3.17 -11.77
N GLY A 150 27.64 -2.66 -10.72
CA GLY A 150 28.08 -1.47 -9.98
C GLY A 150 27.91 -0.13 -10.72
N PRO A 151 28.41 0.98 -10.13
CA PRO A 151 28.33 2.33 -10.72
C PRO A 151 28.88 2.40 -12.13
N THR A 152 28.15 3.09 -13.01
CA THR A 152 28.31 2.93 -14.47
C THR A 152 27.84 4.18 -15.23
N THR A 153 27.71 4.13 -16.56
CA THR A 153 27.15 5.23 -17.38
C THR A 153 25.77 4.88 -17.93
N ALA A 154 24.96 5.87 -18.32
CA ALA A 154 23.63 5.66 -18.91
C ALA A 154 23.66 4.65 -20.08
N ASN A 155 24.65 4.73 -20.97
CA ASN A 155 24.81 3.80 -22.12
C ASN A 155 25.22 2.37 -21.71
N LYS A 156 25.68 2.15 -20.48
CA LYS A 156 25.92 0.81 -19.91
C LYS A 156 24.69 0.34 -19.13
N ALA A 157 24.06 1.22 -18.35
CA ALA A 157 22.80 0.93 -17.66
C ALA A 157 21.68 0.57 -18.65
N PHE A 158 21.59 1.24 -19.80
CA PHE A 158 20.66 0.86 -20.87
C PHE A 158 20.99 -0.51 -21.49
N ARG A 159 22.27 -0.83 -21.71
CA ARG A 159 22.65 -2.18 -22.17
C ARG A 159 22.31 -3.27 -21.16
N ASN A 160 22.33 -2.97 -19.85
CA ASN A 160 21.81 -3.87 -18.83
C ASN A 160 20.30 -4.15 -19.03
N ASN A 161 19.48 -3.15 -19.42
CA ASN A 161 18.08 -3.40 -19.79
C ASN A 161 18.00 -4.40 -20.96
N GLN A 162 18.67 -4.09 -22.07
CA GLN A 162 18.59 -4.87 -23.31
C GLN A 162 19.05 -6.31 -23.11
N GLU A 163 20.20 -6.51 -22.46
CA GLU A 163 20.79 -7.83 -22.27
C GLU A 163 19.97 -8.68 -21.29
N LEU A 164 19.45 -8.09 -20.21
CA LEU A 164 18.61 -8.86 -19.27
C LEU A 164 17.28 -9.28 -19.91
N GLU A 165 16.63 -8.42 -20.70
CA GLU A 165 15.42 -8.78 -21.46
C GLU A 165 15.73 -9.83 -22.54
N ARG A 166 16.85 -9.70 -23.26
CA ARG A 166 17.31 -10.70 -24.23
C ARG A 166 17.53 -12.06 -23.56
N LEU A 167 18.06 -12.08 -22.34
CA LEU A 167 18.29 -13.30 -21.57
C LEU A 167 17.00 -13.95 -21.08
N PHE A 168 16.01 -13.18 -20.62
CA PHE A 168 14.68 -13.72 -20.29
C PHE A 168 14.04 -14.38 -21.53
N ASN A 169 14.09 -13.71 -22.68
CA ASN A 169 13.53 -14.23 -23.93
C ASN A 169 14.31 -15.45 -24.48
N LEU A 170 15.63 -15.51 -24.32
CA LEU A 170 16.46 -16.67 -24.67
C LEU A 170 16.13 -17.89 -23.80
N VAL A 171 16.09 -17.70 -22.47
CA VAL A 171 15.73 -18.78 -21.54
C VAL A 171 14.32 -19.29 -21.83
N LYS A 172 13.38 -18.39 -22.13
CA LYS A 172 12.00 -18.74 -22.47
C LYS A 172 11.87 -19.50 -23.79
N SER A 173 12.59 -19.12 -24.85
CA SER A 173 12.54 -19.83 -26.13
C SER A 173 13.20 -21.22 -26.07
N MET A 174 14.14 -21.41 -25.15
CA MET A 174 14.73 -22.71 -24.79
C MET A 174 13.89 -23.50 -23.77
N GLY A 175 12.61 -23.15 -23.55
CA GLY A 175 11.69 -23.90 -22.70
C GLY A 175 11.86 -23.67 -21.18
N GLY A 176 12.73 -22.74 -20.77
CA GLY A 176 12.88 -22.34 -19.37
C GLY A 176 11.64 -21.61 -18.83
N THR A 177 11.25 -21.95 -17.61
CA THR A 177 10.11 -21.35 -16.89
C THR A 177 10.51 -20.60 -15.63
N GLU A 178 11.74 -20.78 -15.12
CA GLU A 178 12.28 -20.02 -14.00
C GLU A 178 13.68 -19.46 -14.30
N PHE A 179 13.89 -18.19 -14.01
CA PHE A 179 15.17 -17.48 -14.09
C PHE A 179 15.61 -17.05 -12.69
N ARG A 180 16.74 -17.57 -12.22
CA ARG A 180 17.26 -17.32 -10.86
C ARG A 180 18.46 -16.38 -10.87
N ILE A 181 18.37 -15.28 -10.13
CA ILE A 181 19.45 -14.32 -9.90
C ILE A 181 19.96 -14.48 -8.46
N GLY A 182 21.25 -14.80 -8.33
CA GLY A 182 21.95 -14.86 -7.04
C GLY A 182 22.42 -13.47 -6.59
N LYS A 183 23.71 -13.36 -6.27
CA LYS A 183 24.36 -12.06 -6.08
C LYS A 183 24.44 -11.32 -7.42
N PHE A 184 23.93 -10.09 -7.46
CA PHE A 184 23.95 -9.23 -8.64
C PHE A 184 23.68 -7.78 -8.20
N ASP A 185 24.48 -6.81 -8.62
CA ASP A 185 24.21 -5.38 -8.36
C ASP A 185 24.48 -4.57 -9.63
N ALA A 186 23.44 -3.97 -10.22
CA ALA A 186 23.53 -3.26 -11.48
C ALA A 186 22.52 -2.11 -11.61
N PHE A 187 22.92 -1.06 -12.34
CA PHE A 187 22.05 0.04 -12.74
C PHE A 187 21.35 -0.25 -14.07
N PHE A 188 20.12 0.24 -14.20
CA PHE A 188 19.21 0.10 -15.33
C PHE A 188 18.72 1.50 -15.72
N GLN A 189 18.61 1.76 -17.02
CA GLN A 189 18.16 3.07 -17.51
C GLN A 189 16.63 3.11 -17.51
N ALA A 190 16.02 4.04 -16.77
CA ALA A 190 14.57 4.05 -16.58
C ALA A 190 13.78 4.56 -17.81
N ARG A 191 14.40 5.37 -18.69
CA ARG A 191 13.81 5.89 -19.93
C ARG A 191 14.86 6.06 -21.04
N MET A 192 14.45 5.79 -22.27
CA MET A 192 15.25 5.87 -23.51
C MET A 192 14.78 6.94 -24.49
N THR A 193 13.48 7.24 -24.54
CA THR A 193 12.91 8.12 -25.57
C THR A 193 13.53 9.51 -25.50
N ALA A 194 14.09 9.97 -26.63
CA ALA A 194 14.72 11.28 -26.74
C ALA A 194 13.70 12.42 -26.48
N PRO A 195 14.16 13.62 -26.04
CA PRO A 195 13.26 14.70 -25.59
C PRO A 195 12.30 15.24 -26.65
N ASP A 196 12.56 14.97 -27.93
CA ASP A 196 11.73 15.34 -29.08
C ASP A 196 10.57 14.37 -29.36
N GLN A 197 10.55 13.18 -28.76
CA GLN A 197 9.52 12.17 -28.99
C GLN A 197 8.41 12.21 -27.95
N PHE A 198 7.34 12.94 -28.26
CA PHE A 198 6.10 13.09 -27.48
C PHE A 198 5.43 11.78 -27.03
N VAL A 199 5.73 10.63 -27.64
CA VAL A 199 5.05 9.35 -27.35
C VAL A 199 5.90 8.44 -26.46
N PHE A 200 6.09 8.88 -25.21
CA PHE A 200 6.79 8.13 -24.16
C PHE A 200 6.07 6.80 -23.80
N ARG A 201 6.84 5.72 -23.62
CA ARG A 201 6.30 4.36 -23.36
C ARG A 201 7.09 3.61 -22.27
N PRO A 202 6.99 4.00 -20.98
CA PRO A 202 7.82 3.43 -19.90
C PRO A 202 7.71 1.92 -19.78
N ALA A 203 6.49 1.38 -19.85
CA ALA A 203 6.24 -0.06 -19.82
C ALA A 203 6.87 -0.86 -20.99
N LYS A 204 7.37 -0.19 -22.04
CA LYS A 204 8.09 -0.80 -23.18
C LYS A 204 9.61 -0.69 -23.03
N GLU A 205 10.11 0.32 -22.31
CA GLU A 205 11.54 0.67 -22.21
C GLU A 205 12.23 0.05 -20.97
N ALA A 206 11.44 -0.28 -19.95
CA ALA A 206 11.87 -1.14 -18.84
C ALA A 206 12.01 -2.61 -19.29
N VAL A 207 12.74 -3.44 -18.52
CA VAL A 207 12.96 -4.86 -18.81
C VAL A 207 11.65 -5.64 -18.74
N ASN A 208 11.17 -6.13 -19.88
CA ASN A 208 9.92 -6.86 -19.98
C ASN A 208 10.08 -8.34 -19.58
N LEU A 209 9.19 -8.84 -18.72
CA LEU A 209 9.09 -10.26 -18.40
C LEU A 209 8.14 -10.96 -19.39
N PRO A 210 8.54 -12.09 -20.01
CA PRO A 210 7.68 -12.86 -20.92
C PRO A 210 6.62 -13.69 -20.17
N SER A 211 5.58 -14.15 -20.87
CA SER A 211 4.52 -14.98 -20.28
C SER A 211 5.00 -16.36 -19.78
N ASP A 212 4.26 -16.91 -18.82
CA ASP A 212 4.48 -18.22 -18.18
C ASP A 212 5.94 -18.37 -17.69
N PHE A 213 6.34 -17.45 -16.80
CA PHE A 213 7.73 -17.22 -16.42
C PHE A 213 7.85 -16.78 -14.95
N THR A 214 8.85 -17.31 -14.25
CA THR A 214 9.17 -16.95 -12.87
C THR A 214 10.55 -16.29 -12.79
N LEU A 215 10.61 -15.05 -12.31
CA LEU A 215 11.86 -14.39 -11.94
C LEU A 215 12.08 -14.53 -10.42
N ARG A 216 13.10 -15.27 -10.00
CA ARG A 216 13.50 -15.35 -8.59
C ARG A 216 14.81 -14.60 -8.37
N MET A 217 14.80 -13.68 -7.41
CA MET A 217 15.93 -12.83 -7.04
C MET A 217 16.27 -13.05 -5.56
N SER A 218 17.56 -13.16 -5.24
CA SER A 218 18.02 -13.32 -3.87
C SER A 218 17.98 -12.01 -3.08
N ASN A 219 18.19 -12.07 -1.76
CA ASN A 219 18.41 -10.86 -0.95
C ASN A 219 19.65 -10.05 -1.38
N ASN A 220 20.58 -10.67 -2.13
CA ASN A 220 21.80 -10.05 -2.67
C ASN A 220 21.63 -9.62 -4.15
N THR A 221 20.40 -9.58 -4.66
CA THR A 221 20.08 -9.00 -5.97
C THR A 221 19.63 -7.54 -5.80
N HIS A 222 20.34 -6.60 -6.43
CA HIS A 222 20.08 -5.16 -6.40
C HIS A 222 19.94 -4.65 -7.84
N LEU A 223 18.72 -4.33 -8.24
CA LEU A 223 18.45 -3.62 -9.49
C LEU A 223 18.24 -2.15 -9.15
N ARG A 224 18.96 -1.24 -9.81
CA ARG A 224 18.97 0.19 -9.47
C ARG A 224 18.55 1.06 -10.65
N VAL A 225 17.77 2.10 -10.44
CA VAL A 225 17.56 3.17 -11.44
C VAL A 225 18.87 3.95 -11.60
N PHE A 226 19.32 4.15 -12.83
CA PHE A 226 20.39 5.11 -13.14
C PHE A 226 19.87 6.55 -12.86
N PRO A 227 20.49 7.32 -11.95
CA PRO A 227 19.95 8.62 -11.56
C PRO A 227 19.85 9.62 -12.71
N ALA A 228 18.73 10.32 -12.79
CA ALA A 228 18.57 11.43 -13.73
C ALA A 228 19.43 12.65 -13.32
N THR A 229 19.99 13.31 -14.33
CA THR A 229 20.91 14.46 -14.23
C THR A 229 20.32 15.70 -14.93
N PRO A 230 20.88 16.91 -14.73
CA PRO A 230 20.55 18.06 -15.56
C PRO A 230 20.69 17.72 -17.05
N GLY A 231 19.73 18.19 -17.88
CA GLY A 231 19.68 17.90 -19.31
C GLY A 231 19.30 16.46 -19.70
N SER A 232 19.06 15.57 -18.72
CA SER A 232 18.35 14.31 -18.97
C SER A 232 16.84 14.51 -18.83
N GLU A 233 16.06 13.56 -19.33
CA GLU A 233 14.60 13.58 -19.19
C GLU A 233 14.18 13.05 -17.81
N LEU A 234 13.32 13.81 -17.14
CA LEU A 234 13.04 13.72 -15.71
C LEU A 234 11.69 13.03 -15.42
N ARG A 235 10.80 12.89 -16.41
CA ARG A 235 9.45 12.32 -16.22
C ARG A 235 9.35 10.85 -16.65
N GLY A 236 9.08 10.00 -15.67
CA GLY A 236 8.68 8.59 -15.79
C GLY A 236 9.81 7.56 -15.83
N GLY A 237 9.44 6.29 -16.04
CA GLY A 237 10.35 5.17 -16.29
C GLY A 237 10.18 4.00 -15.32
N ALA A 238 10.89 2.88 -15.55
CA ALA A 238 11.02 1.77 -14.60
C ALA A 238 12.20 0.82 -14.89
N ILE A 239 12.49 -0.08 -13.94
CA ILE A 239 13.47 -1.15 -14.06
C ILE A 239 12.83 -2.36 -14.74
N LEU A 240 11.71 -2.85 -14.21
CA LEU A 240 11.00 -4.05 -14.67
C LEU A 240 9.59 -3.71 -15.20
N SER A 241 9.08 -4.54 -16.11
CA SER A 241 7.74 -4.42 -16.68
C SER A 241 7.08 -5.80 -16.87
N VAL A 242 5.80 -5.90 -16.52
CA VAL A 242 4.89 -6.88 -17.11
C VAL A 242 4.00 -6.14 -18.10
N ARG A 243 4.14 -6.48 -19.38
CA ARG A 243 3.51 -5.77 -20.50
C ARG A 243 2.78 -6.74 -21.41
N ASP A 244 1.45 -6.74 -21.32
CA ASP A 244 0.54 -7.61 -22.07
C ASP A 244 0.90 -9.11 -22.00
N ALA A 245 1.49 -9.50 -20.88
CA ALA A 245 2.01 -10.83 -20.61
C ALA A 245 1.34 -11.42 -19.37
N GLN A 246 1.36 -12.74 -19.26
CA GLN A 246 0.50 -13.46 -18.32
C GLN A 246 1.16 -14.64 -17.63
N ASN A 247 0.61 -15.06 -16.49
CA ASN A 247 1.12 -16.15 -15.66
C ASN A 247 2.58 -15.90 -15.20
N ILE A 248 2.83 -14.69 -14.68
CA ILE A 248 4.17 -14.23 -14.30
C ILE A 248 4.29 -14.15 -12.78
N THR A 249 5.39 -14.69 -12.24
CA THR A 249 5.71 -14.59 -10.81
C THR A 249 7.08 -13.95 -10.61
N VAL A 250 7.18 -12.95 -9.75
CA VAL A 250 8.46 -12.32 -9.35
C VAL A 250 8.63 -12.47 -7.85
N ILE A 251 9.76 -13.03 -7.41
CA ILE A 251 10.02 -13.40 -6.02
C ILE A 251 11.33 -12.78 -5.54
N GLY A 252 11.29 -12.02 -4.45
CA GLY A 252 12.46 -11.48 -3.76
C GLY A 252 13.16 -10.32 -4.51
N GLY A 253 14.44 -10.11 -4.21
CA GLY A 253 15.24 -9.02 -4.77
C GLY A 253 14.97 -7.64 -4.17
N ASN A 254 15.89 -6.72 -4.46
CA ASN A 254 15.82 -5.32 -4.07
C ASN A 254 15.78 -4.43 -5.32
N LEU A 255 14.75 -3.61 -5.46
CA LEU A 255 14.62 -2.59 -6.50
C LEU A 255 14.82 -1.21 -5.86
N HIS A 256 15.82 -0.47 -6.35
CA HIS A 256 16.21 0.84 -5.83
C HIS A 256 15.93 1.92 -6.87
N GLY A 257 15.12 2.91 -6.50
CA GLY A 257 15.00 4.15 -7.25
C GLY A 257 16.12 5.14 -6.92
N ASP A 258 16.10 6.25 -7.62
CA ASP A 258 17.10 7.31 -7.55
C ASP A 258 16.68 8.53 -6.73
N ARG A 259 15.50 8.52 -6.07
CA ARG A 259 14.86 9.67 -5.39
C ARG A 259 15.84 10.66 -4.75
N ASP A 260 16.64 10.22 -3.78
CA ASP A 260 17.50 11.13 -3.00
C ASP A 260 18.84 11.45 -3.69
N THR A 261 19.03 10.96 -4.92
CA THR A 261 20.23 11.14 -5.77
C THR A 261 19.91 11.75 -7.14
N ARG A 262 18.63 12.01 -7.42
CA ARG A 262 18.11 12.48 -8.70
C ARG A 262 18.20 14.01 -8.79
N TYR A 263 18.45 14.53 -9.98
CA TYR A 263 18.12 15.92 -10.31
C TYR A 263 16.63 16.03 -10.63
N TYR A 264 15.91 16.84 -9.85
CA TYR A 264 14.57 17.32 -10.15
C TYR A 264 14.67 18.73 -10.74
N SER A 265 13.74 19.11 -11.63
CA SER A 265 13.70 20.47 -12.16
C SER A 265 13.27 21.49 -11.09
N PRO A 266 13.72 22.77 -11.16
CA PRO A 266 13.28 23.81 -10.22
C PRO A 266 11.78 24.14 -10.31
N ASP A 267 11.16 23.76 -11.42
CA ASP A 267 9.76 23.95 -11.78
C ASP A 267 8.92 22.65 -11.72
N ASP A 268 9.45 21.57 -11.13
CA ASP A 268 8.71 20.32 -10.94
C ASP A 268 7.50 20.50 -10.01
N ASP A 269 6.31 20.25 -10.55
CA ASP A 269 5.01 20.26 -9.89
C ASP A 269 4.77 19.04 -8.98
N GLY A 270 5.85 18.40 -8.51
CA GLY A 270 5.82 17.19 -7.72
C GLY A 270 5.58 15.92 -8.54
N LEU A 271 5.68 15.99 -9.87
CA LEU A 271 5.32 14.92 -10.82
C LEU A 271 6.51 14.07 -11.30
N GLU A 272 7.70 14.64 -11.38
CA GLU A 272 8.91 13.98 -11.90
C GLU A 272 9.35 12.74 -11.11
N GLY A 273 10.21 11.95 -11.74
CA GLY A 273 10.72 10.69 -11.21
C GLY A 273 10.29 9.47 -12.01
N SER A 274 10.81 8.31 -11.62
CA SER A 274 10.55 7.01 -12.23
C SER A 274 9.81 6.08 -11.24
N HIS A 275 9.03 5.14 -11.77
CA HIS A 275 8.60 3.97 -10.99
C HIS A 275 9.73 2.93 -10.97
N LEU A 276 9.52 1.79 -10.29
CA LEU A 276 10.48 0.68 -10.28
C LEU A 276 9.94 -0.54 -11.06
N PHE A 277 8.62 -0.73 -11.03
CA PHE A 277 7.92 -1.81 -11.72
C PHE A 277 6.67 -1.26 -12.44
N TYR A 278 6.51 -1.52 -13.73
CA TYR A 278 5.24 -1.31 -14.46
C TYR A 278 4.46 -2.61 -14.59
N ILE A 279 3.14 -2.53 -14.44
CA ILE A 279 2.21 -3.57 -14.86
C ILE A 279 1.21 -2.92 -15.80
N ARG A 280 1.24 -3.33 -17.08
CA ARG A 280 0.33 -2.83 -18.11
C ARG A 280 -0.31 -3.98 -18.87
N SER A 281 -1.60 -4.18 -18.65
CA SER A 281 -2.35 -5.37 -19.14
C SER A 281 -1.73 -6.69 -18.69
N GLY A 282 -1.27 -6.74 -17.43
CA GLY A 282 -0.72 -7.97 -16.84
C GLY A 282 -1.84 -8.90 -16.38
N ARG A 283 -1.82 -10.17 -16.76
CA ARG A 283 -2.90 -11.14 -16.41
C ARG A 283 -2.35 -12.28 -15.57
N ASN A 284 -2.92 -12.56 -14.40
CA ASN A 284 -2.39 -13.54 -13.44
C ASN A 284 -0.91 -13.28 -13.09
N VAL A 285 -0.68 -12.17 -12.38
CA VAL A 285 0.67 -11.67 -12.04
C VAL A 285 0.85 -11.70 -10.52
N THR A 286 1.94 -12.27 -10.03
CA THR A 286 2.29 -12.28 -8.60
C THR A 286 3.63 -11.61 -8.35
N LEU A 287 3.66 -10.54 -7.57
CA LEU A 287 4.88 -9.92 -7.02
C LEU A 287 4.98 -10.28 -5.53
N LYS A 288 6.05 -10.97 -5.12
CA LYS A 288 6.16 -11.57 -3.78
C LYS A 288 7.50 -11.26 -3.09
N GLY A 289 7.45 -10.68 -1.89
CA GLY A 289 8.64 -10.49 -1.05
C GLY A 289 9.71 -9.54 -1.62
N ILE A 290 9.34 -8.73 -2.60
CA ILE A 290 10.24 -7.75 -3.24
C ILE A 290 10.44 -6.56 -2.30
N LYS A 291 11.65 -6.00 -2.25
CA LYS A 291 11.96 -4.81 -1.47
C LYS A 291 12.14 -3.61 -2.40
N PHE A 292 11.24 -2.64 -2.30
CA PHE A 292 11.22 -1.42 -3.10
C PHE A 292 11.69 -0.22 -2.26
N PHE A 293 12.73 0.46 -2.72
CA PHE A 293 13.35 1.60 -2.04
C PHE A 293 13.35 2.83 -2.94
N ASN A 294 13.11 4.01 -2.38
CA ASN A 294 13.48 5.32 -2.95
C ASN A 294 12.96 5.55 -4.39
N GLY A 295 11.77 5.04 -4.71
CA GLY A 295 11.12 5.23 -6.00
C GLY A 295 10.80 6.70 -6.25
N SER A 296 11.41 7.30 -7.27
CA SER A 296 11.49 8.76 -7.46
C SER A 296 10.20 9.40 -7.95
N ALA A 297 9.32 8.66 -8.64
CA ALA A 297 7.88 8.96 -8.72
C ALA A 297 7.11 7.99 -7.82
N GLY A 298 7.39 6.69 -7.94
CA GLY A 298 6.81 5.68 -7.05
C GLY A 298 7.48 4.31 -7.15
N SER A 299 6.85 3.26 -6.64
CA SER A 299 7.42 1.90 -6.69
C SER A 299 6.78 1.02 -7.76
N ILE A 300 5.46 0.88 -7.75
CA ILE A 300 4.67 0.14 -8.74
C ILE A 300 3.66 1.10 -9.37
N THR A 301 3.41 0.96 -10.66
CA THR A 301 2.21 1.52 -11.31
C THR A 301 1.50 0.45 -12.13
N VAL A 302 0.17 0.45 -12.05
CA VAL A 302 -0.73 -0.57 -12.58
C VAL A 302 -1.80 0.10 -13.45
N ASN A 303 -1.84 -0.28 -14.71
CA ASN A 303 -2.75 0.24 -15.72
C ASN A 303 -2.98 -0.79 -16.86
N SER A 304 -3.63 -0.36 -17.94
CA SER A 304 -4.16 -1.26 -18.99
C SER A 304 -3.94 -0.69 -20.40
N PHE A 305 -4.51 -1.39 -21.39
CA PHE A 305 -4.60 -0.98 -22.79
C PHE A 305 -6.06 -0.71 -23.16
N GLY A 306 -6.27 0.18 -24.13
CA GLY A 306 -7.60 0.71 -24.47
C GLY A 306 -8.19 1.58 -23.35
N PHE A 307 -9.48 1.89 -23.50
CA PHE A 307 -10.34 2.49 -22.47
C PHE A 307 -11.49 1.54 -22.16
N SER A 308 -12.06 1.55 -20.96
CA SER A 308 -12.94 0.44 -20.49
C SER A 308 -14.22 0.19 -21.31
N PHE A 309 -14.61 1.14 -22.17
CA PHE A 309 -15.73 1.06 -23.10
C PHE A 309 -15.35 0.68 -24.54
N ASN A 310 -14.06 0.55 -24.88
CA ASN A 310 -13.61 0.15 -26.21
C ASN A 310 -13.61 -1.38 -26.42
N PRO A 311 -13.83 -1.88 -27.65
CA PRO A 311 -13.64 -3.29 -27.98
C PRO A 311 -12.20 -3.81 -27.86
N ASP A 312 -11.19 -2.93 -27.87
CA ASP A 312 -9.77 -3.27 -27.74
C ASP A 312 -9.24 -3.20 -26.29
N TYR A 313 -10.12 -2.97 -25.32
CA TYR A 313 -9.76 -2.88 -23.91
C TYR A 313 -9.21 -4.21 -23.38
N ASN A 314 -8.01 -4.15 -22.82
CA ASN A 314 -7.27 -5.31 -22.33
C ASN A 314 -6.79 -4.98 -20.89
N PRO A 315 -7.55 -5.38 -19.86
CA PRO A 315 -7.29 -5.01 -18.47
C PRO A 315 -6.07 -5.73 -17.89
N THR A 316 -5.43 -5.10 -16.91
CA THR A 316 -4.70 -5.85 -15.88
C THR A 316 -5.71 -6.64 -15.03
N ASP A 317 -5.50 -7.94 -14.87
CA ASP A 317 -6.42 -8.87 -14.19
C ASP A 317 -5.66 -9.85 -13.29
N ARG A 318 -6.21 -10.14 -12.09
CA ARG A 318 -5.63 -11.07 -11.10
C ARG A 318 -4.17 -10.74 -10.77
N LEU A 319 -3.95 -9.50 -10.33
CA LEU A 319 -2.67 -9.05 -9.77
C LEU A 319 -2.62 -9.33 -8.27
N VAL A 320 -1.58 -10.01 -7.81
CA VAL A 320 -1.24 -10.16 -6.39
C VAL A 320 0.08 -9.44 -6.10
N VAL A 321 0.09 -8.56 -5.10
CA VAL A 321 1.28 -7.92 -4.55
C VAL A 321 1.34 -8.28 -3.07
N GLU A 322 2.26 -9.18 -2.69
CA GLU A 322 2.25 -9.76 -1.35
C GLU A 322 3.60 -9.83 -0.62
N ASN A 323 3.55 -9.54 0.68
CA ASN A 323 4.70 -9.60 1.60
C ASN A 323 5.90 -8.72 1.18
N CYS A 324 5.68 -7.73 0.30
CA CYS A 324 6.70 -6.80 -0.17
C CYS A 324 6.96 -5.71 0.88
N LEU A 325 8.17 -5.15 0.83
CA LEU A 325 8.53 -3.93 1.56
C LEU A 325 8.54 -2.76 0.58
N PHE A 326 7.90 -1.66 0.97
CA PHE A 326 7.96 -0.38 0.29
C PHE A 326 8.49 0.67 1.26
N SER A 327 9.50 1.43 0.85
CA SER A 327 10.17 2.40 1.73
C SER A 327 10.59 3.64 0.97
N HIS A 328 10.20 4.81 1.49
CA HIS A 328 10.57 6.14 1.00
C HIS A 328 10.24 6.40 -0.48
N SER A 329 9.20 5.78 -1.06
CA SER A 329 8.64 6.21 -2.34
C SER A 329 8.27 7.70 -2.28
N ARG A 330 8.51 8.47 -3.36
CA ARG A 330 8.14 9.90 -3.44
C ARG A 330 6.61 10.07 -3.43
N ARG A 331 5.96 10.05 -4.59
CA ARG A 331 4.52 10.36 -4.71
C ARG A 331 3.65 9.24 -4.15
N MET A 332 3.91 7.98 -4.51
CA MET A 332 3.22 6.82 -3.92
C MET A 332 4.00 5.51 -4.07
N SER A 333 3.68 4.47 -3.28
CA SER A 333 4.28 3.15 -3.51
C SER A 333 3.55 2.41 -4.62
N ILE A 334 2.21 2.40 -4.60
CA ILE A 334 1.39 1.76 -5.62
C ILE A 334 0.45 2.80 -6.22
N SER A 335 0.58 3.05 -7.52
CA SER A 335 -0.43 3.74 -8.33
C SER A 335 -1.25 2.67 -9.06
N LEU A 336 -2.56 2.66 -8.88
CA LEU A 336 -3.50 1.74 -9.54
C LEU A 336 -4.59 2.56 -10.21
N THR A 337 -4.42 2.81 -11.51
CA THR A 337 -5.39 3.60 -12.29
C THR A 337 -6.29 2.72 -13.15
N ASP A 338 -5.92 1.47 -13.44
CA ASP A 338 -6.82 0.50 -14.09
C ASP A 338 -6.45 -0.94 -13.69
N GLY A 339 -7.45 -1.76 -13.36
CA GLY A 339 -7.24 -3.18 -13.06
C GLY A 339 -8.45 -3.88 -12.43
N ARG A 340 -8.43 -5.22 -12.45
CA ARG A 340 -9.50 -6.09 -11.93
C ARG A 340 -8.90 -7.21 -11.07
N ASN A 341 -9.65 -7.70 -10.07
CA ASN A 341 -9.25 -8.81 -9.20
C ASN A 341 -7.89 -8.59 -8.48
N VAL A 342 -7.61 -7.37 -8.02
CA VAL A 342 -6.30 -6.98 -7.47
C VAL A 342 -6.20 -7.29 -5.97
N LYS A 343 -5.06 -7.81 -5.49
CA LYS A 343 -4.84 -8.17 -4.08
C LYS A 343 -3.50 -7.62 -3.58
N ILE A 344 -3.54 -6.62 -2.72
CA ILE A 344 -2.37 -5.99 -2.09
C ILE A 344 -2.35 -6.43 -0.62
N ARG A 345 -1.57 -7.46 -0.28
CA ARG A 345 -1.67 -8.13 1.03
C ARG A 345 -0.36 -8.38 1.79
N GLY A 346 -0.39 -8.20 3.12
CA GLY A 346 0.76 -8.50 4.00
C GLY A 346 2.00 -7.62 3.77
N ASN A 347 1.87 -6.52 3.02
CA ASN A 347 2.99 -5.64 2.69
C ASN A 347 3.30 -4.66 3.84
N ARG A 348 4.50 -4.08 3.80
CA ARG A 348 4.92 -3.02 4.73
C ARG A 348 5.23 -1.74 3.97
N PHE A 349 4.59 -0.64 4.33
CA PHE A 349 4.76 0.69 3.73
C PHE A 349 5.38 1.65 4.76
N ILE A 350 6.43 2.37 4.38
CA ILE A 350 7.23 3.19 5.31
C ILE A 350 7.60 4.54 4.66
N ASN A 351 7.18 5.64 5.29
CA ASN A 351 7.60 7.02 5.02
C ASN A 351 7.37 7.49 3.56
N ASN A 352 6.24 7.13 2.97
CA ASN A 352 5.80 7.63 1.67
C ASN A 352 5.51 9.14 1.70
N GLY A 353 5.75 9.86 0.61
CA GLY A 353 5.45 11.30 0.53
C GLY A 353 6.27 12.19 1.45
N GLN A 354 7.12 11.62 2.31
CA GLN A 354 7.93 12.38 3.26
C GLN A 354 9.06 13.09 2.51
N PRO A 355 9.34 14.38 2.81
CA PRO A 355 10.45 15.11 2.20
C PRO A 355 11.82 14.60 2.69
N SER A 356 12.87 14.99 1.97
CA SER A 356 14.29 14.70 2.22
C SER A 356 15.16 15.79 1.58
N ALA A 357 16.47 15.73 1.78
CA ALA A 357 17.42 16.76 1.32
C ALA A 357 17.33 17.09 -0.19
N ASN A 358 17.01 16.09 -1.03
CA ASN A 358 16.93 16.22 -2.49
C ASN A 358 15.52 15.90 -3.05
N SER A 359 14.48 15.80 -2.21
CA SER A 359 13.11 15.56 -2.67
C SER A 359 12.07 16.10 -1.69
N ASP A 360 11.13 16.89 -2.20
CA ASP A 360 9.91 17.38 -1.55
C ASP A 360 8.90 16.28 -1.08
N GLY A 361 9.04 15.05 -1.57
CA GLY A 361 8.02 14.00 -1.42
C GLY A 361 6.89 14.03 -2.47
N GLY A 362 6.93 14.96 -3.43
CA GLY A 362 5.96 15.12 -4.52
C GLY A 362 4.56 15.53 -4.06
N GLU A 363 3.58 15.50 -4.96
CA GLU A 363 2.19 15.93 -4.70
C GLU A 363 1.34 14.95 -3.85
N VAL A 364 1.25 13.66 -4.23
CA VAL A 364 0.21 12.74 -3.69
C VAL A 364 0.48 12.27 -2.25
N GLY A 365 1.65 11.69 -2.00
CA GLY A 365 2.14 11.21 -0.70
C GLY A 365 1.47 9.96 -0.10
N TYR A 366 0.49 9.32 -0.75
CA TYR A 366 -0.18 8.13 -0.23
C TYR A 366 0.67 6.84 -0.38
N ALA A 367 0.41 5.81 0.43
CA ALA A 367 1.04 4.50 0.21
C ALA A 367 0.46 3.81 -1.03
N ILE A 368 -0.87 3.77 -1.13
CA ILE A 368 -1.63 3.22 -2.26
C ILE A 368 -2.59 4.31 -2.78
N ASN A 369 -2.48 4.64 -4.06
CA ASN A 369 -3.33 5.58 -4.77
C ASN A 369 -4.16 4.83 -5.81
N ILE A 370 -5.46 4.63 -5.54
CA ILE A 370 -6.42 4.14 -6.53
C ILE A 370 -7.10 5.35 -7.16
N GLU A 371 -6.91 5.53 -8.47
CA GLU A 371 -7.34 6.73 -9.19
C GLU A 371 -7.60 6.49 -10.71
N PRO A 372 -8.60 5.69 -11.09
CA PRO A 372 -9.08 5.61 -12.47
C PRO A 372 -9.71 6.92 -12.98
N ALA A 373 -9.33 7.32 -14.19
CA ALA A 373 -9.90 8.47 -14.88
C ALA A 373 -11.31 8.19 -15.46
N ARG A 374 -12.23 9.14 -15.29
CA ARG A 374 -13.56 9.19 -15.94
C ARG A 374 -14.02 10.64 -16.17
N THR A 375 -14.95 10.83 -17.11
CA THR A 375 -15.63 12.11 -17.36
C THR A 375 -17.14 11.88 -17.51
N ARG A 376 -17.92 12.96 -17.64
CA ARG A 376 -19.19 12.91 -18.39
C ARG A 376 -18.98 13.35 -19.82
N ASP A 377 -19.82 12.86 -20.72
CA ASP A 377 -19.92 13.37 -22.09
C ASP A 377 -20.88 14.58 -22.20
N ASN A 378 -21.21 14.99 -23.42
CA ASN A 378 -22.14 16.09 -23.69
C ASN A 378 -23.61 15.79 -23.36
N ASN A 379 -23.98 14.51 -23.21
CA ASN A 379 -25.33 14.07 -22.81
C ASN A 379 -25.45 13.98 -21.27
N GLY A 380 -24.32 13.90 -20.56
CA GLY A 380 -24.23 13.67 -19.12
C GLY A 380 -23.88 12.22 -18.74
N ASP A 381 -23.70 11.35 -19.74
CA ASP A 381 -23.39 9.94 -19.57
C ASP A 381 -21.95 9.75 -19.07
N LEU A 382 -21.74 8.80 -18.16
CA LEU A 382 -20.46 8.60 -17.49
C LEU A 382 -19.49 7.78 -18.35
N LEU A 383 -18.49 8.43 -18.93
CA LEU A 383 -17.41 7.79 -19.67
C LEU A 383 -16.25 7.42 -18.74
N GLU A 384 -16.25 6.18 -18.30
CA GLU A 384 -15.18 5.58 -17.51
C GLU A 384 -14.03 5.13 -18.41
N TYR A 385 -13.06 6.03 -18.67
CA TYR A 385 -11.86 5.70 -19.44
C TYR A 385 -11.10 4.54 -18.82
N GLN A 386 -11.00 4.53 -17.49
CA GLN A 386 -10.36 3.47 -16.73
C GLN A 386 -11.31 2.93 -15.65
N LYS A 387 -11.10 1.69 -15.22
CA LYS A 387 -11.85 1.06 -14.13
C LYS A 387 -10.92 0.33 -13.17
N VAL A 388 -11.17 0.50 -11.88
CA VAL A 388 -10.60 -0.33 -10.81
C VAL A 388 -11.75 -0.99 -10.07
N ILE A 389 -11.80 -2.33 -10.12
CA ILE A 389 -12.84 -3.14 -9.48
C ILE A 389 -12.26 -4.38 -8.79
N ASP A 390 -13.02 -4.96 -7.85
CA ASP A 390 -12.70 -6.22 -7.16
C ASP A 390 -11.30 -6.21 -6.54
N THR A 391 -11.01 -5.19 -5.72
CA THR A 391 -9.67 -4.93 -5.18
C THR A 391 -9.62 -5.08 -3.67
N GLU A 392 -8.80 -5.99 -3.16
CA GLU A 392 -8.56 -6.19 -1.73
C GLU A 392 -7.20 -5.64 -1.30
N ILE A 393 -7.21 -4.75 -0.30
CA ILE A 393 -6.03 -4.23 0.39
C ILE A 393 -6.08 -4.77 1.83
N SER A 394 -5.33 -5.85 2.14
CA SER A 394 -5.50 -6.55 3.42
C SER A 394 -4.26 -6.96 4.19
N ASN A 395 -4.36 -6.95 5.53
CA ASN A 395 -3.29 -7.41 6.44
C ASN A 395 -1.95 -6.67 6.28
N ASN A 396 -1.94 -5.47 5.68
CA ASN A 396 -0.73 -4.66 5.50
C ASN A 396 -0.40 -3.86 6.78
N GLN A 397 0.84 -3.40 6.88
CA GLN A 397 1.28 -2.42 7.87
C GLN A 397 1.74 -1.14 7.17
N GLU A 398 1.24 0.01 7.61
CA GLU A 398 1.66 1.33 7.14
C GLU A 398 2.24 2.16 8.29
N ARG A 399 3.28 2.95 7.99
CA ARG A 399 3.86 3.93 8.91
C ARG A 399 4.40 5.16 8.17
N GLY A 400 3.89 6.34 8.54
CA GLY A 400 4.50 7.64 8.23
C GLY A 400 4.24 8.20 6.82
N SER A 401 3.22 7.73 6.11
CA SER A 401 2.87 8.22 4.77
C SER A 401 2.20 9.60 4.79
N ARG A 402 2.83 10.64 4.22
CA ARG A 402 2.38 12.04 4.28
C ARG A 402 0.96 12.25 3.75
N GLY A 403 0.64 11.60 2.62
CA GLY A 403 -0.71 11.61 2.04
C GLY A 403 -1.69 10.77 2.85
N GLY A 404 -1.29 9.55 3.21
CA GLY A 404 -2.07 8.57 3.97
C GLY A 404 -1.72 7.14 3.57
N PHE A 405 -2.42 6.15 4.09
CA PHE A 405 -2.25 4.75 3.70
C PHE A 405 -2.90 4.48 2.33
N VAL A 406 -4.20 4.77 2.21
CA VAL A 406 -4.97 4.49 1.00
C VAL A 406 -5.83 5.70 0.67
N THR A 407 -5.84 6.11 -0.60
CA THR A 407 -7.01 6.80 -1.18
C THR A 407 -7.69 5.89 -2.18
N LEU A 408 -9.01 5.78 -2.06
CA LEU A 408 -9.91 5.11 -2.99
C LEU A 408 -10.66 6.21 -3.76
N THR A 409 -10.05 6.72 -4.83
CA THR A 409 -10.62 7.76 -5.69
C THR A 409 -11.21 7.09 -6.93
N ILE A 410 -12.52 6.85 -6.96
CA ILE A 410 -13.26 6.11 -8.01
C ILE A 410 -12.97 4.60 -8.04
N GLY A 411 -14.03 3.80 -8.11
CA GLY A 411 -13.98 2.34 -8.30
C GLY A 411 -15.13 1.61 -7.59
N GLN A 412 -15.19 0.28 -7.74
CA GLN A 412 -16.31 -0.53 -7.24
C GLN A 412 -15.81 -1.80 -6.54
N ASN A 413 -16.50 -2.26 -5.49
CA ASN A 413 -16.11 -3.44 -4.70
C ASN A 413 -14.63 -3.39 -4.24
N LEU A 414 -14.24 -2.26 -3.63
CA LEU A 414 -12.89 -2.03 -3.10
C LEU A 414 -12.91 -2.29 -1.59
N THR A 415 -12.07 -3.21 -1.09
CA THR A 415 -12.07 -3.63 0.32
C THR A 415 -10.73 -3.39 1.00
N VAL A 416 -10.68 -2.47 1.96
CA VAL A 416 -9.54 -2.21 2.85
C VAL A 416 -9.79 -2.88 4.21
N ARG A 417 -9.12 -4.01 4.49
CA ARG A 417 -9.41 -4.81 5.71
C ARG A 417 -8.23 -5.39 6.49
N ASN A 418 -8.37 -5.52 7.81
CA ASN A 418 -7.35 -6.09 8.71
C ASN A 418 -5.98 -5.38 8.69
N ASN A 419 -5.89 -4.14 8.21
CA ASN A 419 -4.61 -3.41 8.12
C ASN A 419 -4.25 -2.73 9.45
N ARG A 420 -2.95 -2.52 9.69
CA ARG A 420 -2.42 -1.66 10.78
C ARG A 420 -1.93 -0.35 10.18
N ILE A 421 -2.59 0.74 10.53
CA ILE A 421 -2.49 2.03 9.84
C ILE A 421 -1.98 3.08 10.83
N GLY A 422 -0.89 3.78 10.45
CA GLY A 422 -0.34 4.89 11.24
C GLY A 422 -0.91 6.26 10.84
N THR A 423 -1.47 6.33 9.64
CA THR A 423 -1.98 7.55 9.01
C THR A 423 -3.48 7.41 8.72
N ARG A 424 -3.95 7.63 7.50
CA ARG A 424 -5.39 7.77 7.18
C ARG A 424 -5.85 7.00 5.94
N VAL A 425 -7.15 6.76 5.85
CA VAL A 425 -7.84 6.22 4.67
C VAL A 425 -8.88 7.22 4.18
N THR A 426 -8.87 7.47 2.87
CA THR A 426 -9.83 8.35 2.20
C THR A 426 -10.61 7.54 1.17
N THR A 427 -11.93 7.74 1.09
CA THR A 427 -12.76 7.17 0.02
C THR A 427 -13.55 8.28 -0.67
N SER A 428 -13.66 8.23 -1.99
CA SER A 428 -14.36 9.25 -2.79
C SER A 428 -14.83 8.65 -4.11
N LEU A 429 -16.08 8.90 -4.50
CA LEU A 429 -16.64 8.46 -5.78
C LEU A 429 -16.64 6.92 -6.01
N VAL A 430 -16.67 6.15 -4.91
CA VAL A 430 -16.68 4.67 -4.92
C VAL A 430 -18.06 4.08 -4.63
N SER A 431 -18.34 2.90 -5.17
CA SER A 431 -19.52 2.10 -4.82
C SER A 431 -19.14 0.76 -4.19
N ASP A 432 -20.05 0.19 -3.39
CA ASP A 432 -19.98 -1.17 -2.83
C ASP A 432 -18.69 -1.46 -2.04
N SER A 433 -18.05 -0.40 -1.54
CA SER A 433 -16.66 -0.43 -1.05
C SER A 433 -16.58 -0.34 0.46
N GLN A 434 -15.59 -1.01 1.04
CA GLN A 434 -15.54 -1.38 2.45
C GLN A 434 -14.22 -0.96 3.09
N VAL A 435 -14.29 -0.26 4.23
CA VAL A 435 -13.15 0.00 5.13
C VAL A 435 -13.48 -0.66 6.46
N VAL A 436 -13.01 -1.90 6.66
CA VAL A 436 -13.49 -2.75 7.76
C VAL A 436 -12.39 -3.46 8.55
N ASP A 437 -12.61 -3.69 9.85
CA ASP A 437 -11.72 -4.50 10.71
C ASP A 437 -10.25 -4.00 10.79
N ASN A 438 -9.99 -2.71 10.48
CA ASN A 438 -8.64 -2.13 10.54
C ASN A 438 -8.33 -1.55 11.93
N VAL A 439 -7.04 -1.46 12.25
CA VAL A 439 -6.52 -0.79 13.45
C VAL A 439 -5.74 0.46 13.05
N PHE A 440 -6.31 1.62 13.34
CA PHE A 440 -5.72 2.94 13.15
C PHE A 440 -5.14 3.43 14.49
N ASN A 441 -3.85 3.76 14.50
CA ASN A 441 -3.16 4.32 15.67
C ASN A 441 -2.24 5.45 15.21
N ALA A 442 -2.64 6.69 15.47
CA ALA A 442 -2.05 7.87 14.86
C ALA A 442 -0.57 8.07 15.18
N ILE A 443 0.22 8.39 14.15
CA ILE A 443 1.63 8.78 14.29
C ILE A 443 1.99 9.94 13.34
N GLY A 444 2.85 10.85 13.81
CA GLY A 444 3.25 12.03 13.05
C GLY A 444 2.04 12.86 12.65
N GLU A 445 2.00 13.30 11.38
CA GLU A 445 0.90 14.07 10.77
C GLU A 445 -0.48 13.37 10.86
N GLY A 446 -0.54 12.07 11.16
CA GLY A 446 -1.79 11.38 11.45
C GLY A 446 -2.50 11.92 12.70
N ALA A 447 -1.76 12.34 13.73
CA ALA A 447 -2.32 12.81 15.00
C ALA A 447 -3.14 14.09 14.83
N ASP A 448 -2.65 15.04 14.04
CA ASP A 448 -3.34 16.31 13.74
C ASP A 448 -4.42 16.18 12.64
N SER A 449 -4.81 14.94 12.29
CA SER A 449 -5.66 14.64 11.14
C SER A 449 -6.83 13.71 11.46
N TYR A 450 -7.48 13.17 10.43
CA TYR A 450 -8.56 12.18 10.55
C TYR A 450 -8.07 10.76 10.29
N ALA A 451 -8.69 9.74 10.90
CA ALA A 451 -8.38 8.35 10.58
C ALA A 451 -9.08 7.90 9.27
N ILE A 452 -10.38 8.21 9.14
CA ILE A 452 -11.19 7.87 7.96
C ILE A 452 -11.96 9.10 7.47
N PHE A 453 -11.91 9.38 6.16
CA PHE A 453 -12.83 10.31 5.50
C PHE A 453 -13.56 9.60 4.35
N ALA A 454 -14.88 9.44 4.51
CA ALA A 454 -15.77 8.99 3.45
C ALA A 454 -16.37 10.22 2.75
N ALA A 455 -16.08 10.40 1.47
CA ALA A 455 -16.47 11.57 0.66
C ALA A 455 -17.41 11.18 -0.50
N GLY A 456 -17.70 12.14 -1.39
CA GLY A 456 -18.43 11.91 -2.64
C GLY A 456 -19.94 12.19 -2.63
N ALA A 457 -20.51 12.78 -1.57
CA ALA A 457 -21.96 13.03 -1.41
C ALA A 457 -22.69 13.61 -2.64
N ASN A 458 -22.01 14.47 -3.41
CA ASN A 458 -22.59 15.17 -4.56
C ASN A 458 -22.63 14.33 -5.86
N SER A 459 -22.32 13.02 -5.83
CA SER A 459 -22.46 12.14 -6.99
C SER A 459 -23.35 10.94 -6.69
N GLU A 460 -24.18 10.58 -7.66
CA GLU A 460 -24.98 9.37 -7.77
C GLU A 460 -24.16 8.07 -7.88
N THR A 461 -22.86 8.17 -8.19
CA THR A 461 -21.95 7.01 -8.34
C THR A 461 -21.43 6.46 -7.00
N VAL A 462 -21.99 6.93 -5.89
CA VAL A 462 -21.59 6.58 -4.52
C VAL A 462 -22.78 5.91 -3.84
N PHE A 463 -22.66 4.61 -3.54
CA PHE A 463 -23.70 3.82 -2.89
C PHE A 463 -23.12 2.52 -2.32
N GLY A 464 -23.86 1.84 -1.43
CA GLY A 464 -23.51 0.51 -0.93
C GLY A 464 -22.25 0.44 -0.06
N ASN A 465 -21.73 1.57 0.42
CA ASN A 465 -20.43 1.62 1.09
C ASN A 465 -20.52 1.28 2.58
N LEU A 466 -19.43 0.74 3.15
CA LEU A 466 -19.36 0.29 4.54
C LEU A 466 -18.06 0.76 5.23
N VAL A 467 -18.19 1.40 6.39
CA VAL A 467 -17.07 1.73 7.29
C VAL A 467 -17.35 1.10 8.64
N ALA A 468 -16.80 -0.09 8.94
CA ALA A 468 -17.26 -0.87 10.08
C ALA A 468 -16.21 -1.65 10.87
N ARG A 469 -16.45 -1.83 12.17
CA ARG A 469 -15.61 -2.61 13.10
C ARG A 469 -14.14 -2.16 13.19
N ASN A 470 -13.82 -0.94 12.75
CA ASN A 470 -12.47 -0.40 12.87
C ASN A 470 -12.20 0.03 14.31
N THR A 471 -10.96 -0.12 14.77
CA THR A 471 -10.47 0.50 16.02
C THR A 471 -9.62 1.71 15.65
N ILE A 472 -9.94 2.87 16.20
CA ILE A 472 -9.31 4.16 15.88
C ILE A 472 -8.85 4.86 17.17
N GLN A 473 -7.57 5.25 17.22
CA GLN A 473 -6.96 5.90 18.38
C GLN A 473 -5.99 7.04 18.02
N GLY A 474 -6.08 8.17 18.73
CA GLY A 474 -5.05 9.23 18.75
C GLY A 474 -5.16 10.34 17.68
N TYR A 475 -6.29 10.44 16.98
CA TYR A 475 -6.50 11.37 15.86
C TYR A 475 -7.25 12.65 16.28
N ALA A 476 -7.05 13.77 15.58
CA ALA A 476 -7.90 14.95 15.72
C ALA A 476 -9.38 14.63 15.40
N SER A 477 -9.65 13.80 14.38
CA SER A 477 -10.99 13.28 14.09
C SER A 477 -10.98 11.76 13.89
N GLY A 478 -11.96 11.04 14.44
CA GLY A 478 -12.13 9.61 14.19
C GLY A 478 -12.61 9.33 12.77
N ILE A 479 -13.91 9.54 12.53
CA ILE A 479 -14.54 9.34 11.23
C ILE A 479 -15.19 10.64 10.75
N ILE A 480 -14.89 11.04 9.51
CA ILE A 480 -15.53 12.16 8.81
C ILE A 480 -16.42 11.61 7.68
N SER A 481 -17.65 12.11 7.59
CA SER A 481 -18.61 11.81 6.52
C SER A 481 -18.97 13.06 5.72
N SER A 482 -18.77 12.97 4.40
CA SER A 482 -19.36 13.81 3.36
C SER A 482 -19.68 12.94 2.15
N THR A 483 -20.41 11.85 2.41
CA THR A 483 -20.74 10.79 1.46
C THR A 483 -22.26 10.55 1.41
N ARG A 484 -22.71 9.57 0.63
CA ARG A 484 -24.11 9.13 0.60
C ARG A 484 -24.21 7.61 0.71
N GLU A 485 -25.39 7.09 1.03
CA GLU A 485 -25.73 5.65 0.94
C GLU A 485 -24.63 4.76 1.52
N THR A 486 -24.22 5.10 2.75
CA THR A 486 -23.08 4.51 3.46
C THR A 486 -23.48 4.12 4.86
N LEU A 487 -23.10 2.92 5.28
CA LEU A 487 -23.24 2.41 6.64
C LEU A 487 -21.92 2.58 7.40
N ILE A 488 -21.95 3.25 8.54
CA ILE A 488 -20.80 3.52 9.41
C ILE A 488 -21.09 2.86 10.76
N ALA A 489 -20.64 1.60 10.94
CA ALA A 489 -21.21 0.71 11.96
C ALA A 489 -20.18 0.03 12.88
N ASP A 490 -20.52 -0.14 14.15
CA ASP A 490 -19.78 -0.99 15.10
C ASP A 490 -18.29 -0.59 15.29
N ASN A 491 -17.91 0.66 14.94
CA ASN A 491 -16.53 1.14 15.09
C ASN A 491 -16.23 1.54 16.55
N LYS A 492 -14.98 1.37 16.97
CA LYS A 492 -14.47 1.83 18.27
C LYS A 492 -13.51 2.99 18.08
N ILE A 493 -13.91 4.19 18.48
CA ILE A 493 -13.18 5.44 18.34
C ILE A 493 -12.81 5.95 19.74
N VAL A 494 -11.52 6.01 20.06
CA VAL A 494 -11.02 6.42 21.39
C VAL A 494 -9.90 7.44 21.27
N ASP A 495 -9.71 8.27 22.31
CA ASP A 495 -8.64 9.27 22.40
C ASP A 495 -8.54 10.21 21.19
N THR A 496 -9.67 10.57 20.58
CA THR A 496 -9.74 11.56 19.50
C THR A 496 -10.25 12.91 19.99
N VAL A 497 -9.96 14.02 19.28
CA VAL A 497 -10.54 15.33 19.64
C VAL A 497 -12.02 15.38 19.27
N VAL A 498 -12.35 14.94 18.06
CA VAL A 498 -13.72 14.69 17.58
C VAL A 498 -13.90 13.20 17.31
N GLY A 499 -14.97 12.59 17.81
CA GLY A 499 -15.32 11.19 17.53
C GLY A 499 -15.77 11.00 16.09
N MET A 500 -16.94 11.55 15.77
CA MET A 500 -17.55 11.49 14.44
C MET A 500 -18.00 12.88 13.96
N GLN A 501 -17.82 13.17 12.68
CA GLN A 501 -18.24 14.42 12.05
C GLN A 501 -19.01 14.15 10.75
N SER A 502 -20.10 14.88 10.53
CA SER A 502 -20.87 14.82 9.27
C SER A 502 -21.10 16.20 8.67
N PHE A 503 -20.92 16.32 7.36
CA PHE A 503 -21.33 17.47 6.57
C PHE A 503 -21.76 17.04 5.17
N ARG A 504 -22.81 17.66 4.62
CA ARG A 504 -23.36 17.37 3.27
C ARG A 504 -23.72 15.91 3.01
N SER A 505 -23.88 15.07 4.03
CA SER A 505 -24.16 13.65 3.84
C SER A 505 -25.65 13.38 3.60
N THR A 506 -25.96 12.36 2.79
CA THR A 506 -27.33 11.99 2.40
C THR A 506 -27.54 10.47 2.52
N SER A 507 -28.60 10.01 3.19
CA SER A 507 -28.89 8.57 3.33
C SER A 507 -27.74 7.78 3.97
N VAL A 508 -27.19 8.31 5.06
CA VAL A 508 -26.07 7.71 5.81
C VAL A 508 -26.57 7.22 7.17
N ARG A 509 -26.09 6.04 7.58
CA ARG A 509 -26.44 5.39 8.85
C ARG A 509 -25.19 5.26 9.72
N PHE A 510 -25.22 5.79 10.93
CA PHE A 510 -24.18 5.62 11.94
C PHE A 510 -24.72 4.71 13.05
N GLU A 511 -24.32 3.44 13.07
CA GLU A 511 -24.93 2.42 13.93
C GLU A 511 -23.96 1.86 14.98
N ARG A 512 -24.39 1.73 16.25
CA ARG A 512 -23.69 0.96 17.30
C ARG A 512 -22.23 1.35 17.55
N ASN A 513 -21.78 2.52 17.11
CA ASN A 513 -20.39 2.95 17.28
C ASN A 513 -20.12 3.30 18.76
N GLN A 514 -18.91 2.98 19.22
CA GLN A 514 -18.42 3.31 20.56
C GLN A 514 -17.44 4.48 20.45
N VAL A 515 -17.82 5.64 20.97
CA VAL A 515 -17.05 6.89 20.88
C VAL A 515 -16.62 7.34 22.27
N ALA A 516 -15.30 7.50 22.48
CA ALA A 516 -14.71 8.13 23.65
C ALA A 516 -13.75 9.24 23.20
N SER A 517 -14.27 10.45 23.12
CA SER A 517 -13.57 11.64 22.63
C SER A 517 -13.08 12.54 23.77
N SER A 518 -12.03 13.32 23.53
CA SER A 518 -11.60 14.35 24.48
C SER A 518 -12.52 15.57 24.45
N SER A 519 -12.95 16.05 23.26
CA SER A 519 -13.74 17.28 23.12
C SER A 519 -15.18 17.05 22.65
N ARG A 520 -15.41 16.44 21.47
CA ARG A 520 -16.78 16.26 20.93
C ARG A 520 -17.04 14.84 20.45
N GLY A 521 -18.12 14.23 20.92
CA GLY A 521 -18.53 12.89 20.50
C GLY A 521 -18.99 12.87 19.04
N ILE A 522 -20.06 13.61 18.75
CA ILE A 522 -20.58 13.85 17.39
C ILE A 522 -20.62 15.36 17.13
N ASN A 523 -20.09 15.80 16.00
CA ASN A 523 -20.03 17.21 15.59
C ASN A 523 -20.63 17.44 14.19
N ILE A 524 -21.70 18.22 14.10
CA ILE A 524 -22.35 18.61 12.85
C ILE A 524 -22.52 20.13 12.84
N THR A 525 -21.78 20.83 11.98
CA THR A 525 -21.66 22.30 12.07
C THR A 525 -21.61 22.98 10.72
N ASN A 526 -22.33 24.10 10.56
CA ASN A 526 -22.27 25.01 9.40
C ASN A 526 -22.53 24.31 8.05
N THR A 527 -23.60 23.53 7.95
CA THR A 527 -23.79 22.59 6.83
C THR A 527 -25.26 22.18 6.62
N TYR A 528 -25.52 21.34 5.63
CA TYR A 528 -26.75 20.54 5.56
C TYR A 528 -26.41 19.06 5.67
N ASN A 529 -27.33 18.23 6.14
CA ASN A 529 -27.34 16.78 5.90
C ASN A 529 -28.80 16.33 5.79
N ASP A 530 -29.05 15.25 5.06
CA ASP A 530 -30.38 14.68 4.86
C ASP A 530 -30.38 13.16 5.04
N ASP A 531 -31.54 12.59 5.39
CA ASP A 531 -31.69 11.16 5.68
C ASP A 531 -30.49 10.61 6.49
N LEU A 532 -30.08 11.37 7.52
CA LEU A 532 -28.87 11.11 8.30
C LEU A 532 -29.25 10.57 9.67
N HIS A 533 -28.92 9.31 9.95
CA HIS A 533 -29.31 8.66 11.20
C HIS A 533 -28.09 8.31 12.06
N PHE A 534 -28.22 8.51 13.37
CA PHE A 534 -27.34 7.99 14.41
C PHE A 534 -28.16 7.07 15.31
N GLU A 535 -27.89 5.77 15.26
CA GLU A 535 -28.69 4.73 15.93
C GLU A 535 -27.82 3.85 16.84
N ASP A 536 -28.30 3.54 18.05
CA ASP A 536 -27.64 2.66 19.04
C ASP A 536 -26.20 3.04 19.46
N ASN A 537 -25.70 4.24 19.13
CA ASN A 537 -24.31 4.62 19.43
C ASN A 537 -24.11 4.88 20.93
N THR A 538 -22.93 4.52 21.45
CA THR A 538 -22.49 4.87 22.80
C THR A 538 -21.46 5.99 22.72
N ILE A 539 -21.76 7.14 23.34
CA ILE A 539 -21.03 8.39 23.14
C ILE A 539 -20.51 8.94 24.47
N ASN A 540 -19.21 9.21 24.55
CA ASN A 540 -18.55 9.90 25.64
C ASN A 540 -17.65 11.03 25.08
N ALA A 541 -17.67 12.18 25.76
CA ALA A 541 -16.85 13.35 25.49
C ALA A 541 -16.38 13.92 26.83
N ASN A 542 -15.06 14.02 27.03
CA ASN A 542 -14.50 14.33 28.34
C ASN A 542 -14.62 15.81 28.74
N SER A 543 -14.40 16.76 27.81
CA SER A 543 -14.36 18.20 28.10
C SER A 543 -15.46 19.05 27.45
N GLY A 544 -15.96 18.70 26.26
CA GLY A 544 -16.87 19.53 25.46
C GLY A 544 -18.33 19.06 25.49
N PHE A 545 -18.78 18.39 24.43
CA PHE A 545 -20.18 18.02 24.18
C PHE A 545 -20.30 16.60 23.63
N HIS A 546 -21.30 15.83 24.05
CA HIS A 546 -21.53 14.50 23.49
C HIS A 546 -22.04 14.57 22.05
N ILE A 547 -23.03 15.43 21.81
CA ILE A 547 -23.60 15.71 20.49
C ILE A 547 -23.67 17.23 20.36
N TYR A 548 -23.10 17.76 19.28
CA TYR A 548 -23.06 19.19 18.98
C TYR A 548 -23.55 19.44 17.54
N VAL A 549 -24.76 19.98 17.42
CA VAL A 549 -25.42 20.33 16.16
C VAL A 549 -25.62 21.84 16.13
N ALA A 550 -24.96 22.55 15.22
CA ALA A 550 -25.00 24.02 15.16
C ALA A 550 -25.03 24.56 13.72
N ASN A 551 -25.93 25.50 13.42
CA ASN A 551 -26.08 26.10 12.08
C ASN A 551 -26.33 25.05 10.98
N VAL A 552 -27.26 24.11 11.21
CA VAL A 552 -27.52 22.96 10.32
C VAL A 552 -28.88 23.07 9.61
N ASN A 553 -28.94 22.71 8.33
CA ASN A 553 -30.16 22.69 7.51
C ASN A 553 -30.87 24.08 7.43
N LYS A 554 -30.10 25.18 7.46
CA LYS A 554 -30.64 26.55 7.50
C LYS A 554 -30.99 27.16 6.15
N GLY A 555 -30.47 26.65 5.03
CA GLY A 555 -30.80 27.13 3.69
C GLY A 555 -32.29 26.94 3.36
N ALA A 556 -32.80 27.68 2.38
CA ALA A 556 -34.19 27.54 1.95
C ALA A 556 -34.47 26.15 1.35
N SER A 557 -33.49 25.61 0.62
CA SER A 557 -33.46 24.26 0.03
C SER A 557 -33.16 23.13 1.02
N ASP A 558 -33.14 23.43 2.32
CA ASP A 558 -32.67 22.49 3.35
C ASP A 558 -33.67 22.27 4.49
N ARG A 559 -34.85 22.92 4.45
CA ARG A 559 -35.81 22.94 5.59
C ARG A 559 -36.63 21.67 5.75
N ASP A 560 -36.74 20.89 4.69
CA ASP A 560 -37.31 19.55 4.61
C ASP A 560 -36.34 18.45 5.08
N LYS A 561 -35.02 18.67 4.91
CA LYS A 561 -33.97 17.70 5.25
C LYS A 561 -33.94 17.31 6.73
N ARG A 562 -33.56 16.06 7.03
CA ARG A 562 -33.64 15.50 8.40
C ARG A 562 -32.35 14.86 8.91
N ILE A 563 -32.14 15.00 10.21
CA ILE A 563 -31.12 14.28 10.99
C ILE A 563 -31.79 13.66 12.20
N SER A 564 -31.60 12.36 12.41
CA SER A 564 -32.14 11.62 13.56
C SER A 564 -31.03 11.09 14.47
N PHE A 565 -31.30 11.09 15.77
CA PHE A 565 -30.54 10.41 16.80
C PHE A 565 -31.53 9.52 17.55
N ASN A 566 -31.48 8.21 17.31
CA ASN A 566 -32.39 7.22 17.88
C ASN A 566 -31.67 6.26 18.82
N ASN A 567 -32.21 6.00 20.02
CA ASN A 567 -31.71 5.00 20.97
C ASN A 567 -30.20 5.10 21.34
N ASN A 568 -29.56 6.25 21.15
CA ASN A 568 -28.15 6.44 21.52
C ASN A 568 -28.03 6.60 23.05
N THR A 569 -26.89 6.19 23.61
CA THR A 569 -26.55 6.43 25.00
C THR A 569 -25.40 7.45 25.10
N THR A 570 -25.57 8.52 25.86
CA THR A 570 -24.45 9.41 26.23
C THR A 570 -23.99 9.13 27.65
N ASN A 571 -22.68 9.20 27.90
CA ASN A 571 -22.06 8.86 29.18
C ASN A 571 -21.19 10.01 29.70
N GLY A 572 -21.49 10.52 30.90
CA GLY A 572 -20.77 11.63 31.53
C GLY A 572 -21.46 12.98 31.32
N ASP A 573 -21.00 14.01 32.05
CA ASP A 573 -21.86 15.16 32.40
C ASP A 573 -21.88 16.30 31.36
N ARG A 574 -21.55 16.02 30.09
CA ARG A 574 -21.45 17.00 29.00
C ARG A 574 -22.73 17.12 28.19
N ALA A 575 -23.20 18.33 27.92
CA ALA A 575 -24.50 18.53 27.28
C ALA A 575 -24.59 17.95 25.85
N VAL A 576 -25.82 17.61 25.47
CA VAL A 576 -26.27 17.53 24.07
C VAL A 576 -26.76 18.92 23.66
N VAL A 577 -26.31 19.43 22.51
CA VAL A 577 -26.64 20.78 22.03
C VAL A 577 -27.19 20.73 20.61
N VAL A 578 -28.36 21.34 20.40
CA VAL A 578 -28.91 21.67 19.08
C VAL A 578 -29.18 23.18 19.05
N SER A 579 -28.38 23.92 18.29
CA SER A 579 -28.49 25.37 18.17
C SER A 579 -28.64 25.82 16.72
N ASN A 580 -29.47 26.83 16.48
CA ASN A 580 -29.66 27.47 15.18
C ASN A 580 -29.81 26.47 14.01
N SER A 581 -30.63 25.42 14.16
CA SER A 581 -30.68 24.28 13.24
C SER A 581 -32.12 23.87 12.87
N VAL A 582 -32.28 22.98 11.88
CA VAL A 582 -33.58 22.55 11.37
C VAL A 582 -33.68 21.03 11.20
N GLY A 583 -34.84 20.46 11.52
CA GLY A 583 -35.16 19.07 11.17
C GLY A 583 -34.41 18.03 12.00
N ILE A 584 -34.18 18.31 13.29
CA ILE A 584 -33.37 17.48 14.19
C ILE A 584 -34.28 16.65 15.09
N LEU A 585 -34.19 15.32 15.00
CA LEU A 585 -34.96 14.38 15.79
C LEU A 585 -34.06 13.72 16.83
N LEU A 586 -34.47 13.78 18.09
CA LEU A 586 -33.85 13.15 19.25
C LEU A 586 -34.90 12.23 19.88
N THR A 587 -34.85 10.93 19.56
CA THR A 587 -35.87 9.94 19.95
C THR A 587 -35.29 8.79 20.77
N GLN A 588 -35.98 8.41 21.85
CA GLN A 588 -35.68 7.20 22.63
C GLN A 588 -34.25 7.09 23.19
N ASN A 589 -33.46 8.17 23.20
CA ASN A 589 -32.07 8.16 23.66
C ASN A 589 -31.99 8.10 25.20
N ASN A 590 -30.88 7.58 25.72
CA ASN A 590 -30.53 7.59 27.13
C ASN A 590 -29.38 8.59 27.37
N PHE A 591 -29.73 9.84 27.63
CA PHE A 591 -28.79 10.92 27.83
C PHE A 591 -28.39 11.02 29.31
N ASN A 592 -27.18 10.60 29.71
CA ASN A 592 -26.66 10.86 31.06
C ASN A 592 -26.10 12.30 31.20
N SER A 593 -26.82 13.25 30.60
CA SER A 593 -26.42 14.62 30.34
C SER A 593 -27.64 15.50 30.07
N GLY A 594 -27.56 16.80 30.37
CA GLY A 594 -28.59 17.77 29.98
C GLY A 594 -28.67 18.00 28.47
N VAL A 595 -29.86 18.36 27.98
CA VAL A 595 -30.13 18.70 26.57
C VAL A 595 -30.43 20.19 26.43
N GLN A 596 -29.80 20.85 25.46
CA GLN A 596 -29.97 22.28 25.20
C GLN A 596 -30.44 22.51 23.75
N LEU A 597 -31.59 23.16 23.59
CA LEU A 597 -32.20 23.49 22.30
C LEU A 597 -32.35 25.02 22.18
N SER A 598 -31.82 25.62 21.12
CA SER A 598 -32.00 27.06 20.85
C SER A 598 -32.13 27.41 19.37
N ASP A 599 -32.84 28.50 19.07
CA ASP A 599 -32.83 29.20 17.76
C ASP A 599 -33.19 28.33 16.54
N SER A 600 -33.90 27.23 16.80
CA SER A 600 -34.09 26.08 15.91
C SER A 600 -35.56 25.83 15.59
N SER A 601 -35.81 25.19 14.44
CA SER A 601 -37.16 24.87 13.97
C SER A 601 -37.32 23.41 13.56
N ALA A 602 -38.51 22.83 13.65
CA ALA A 602 -38.74 21.41 13.38
C ALA A 602 -37.80 20.48 14.18
N VAL A 603 -37.66 20.75 15.49
CA VAL A 603 -36.88 19.92 16.42
C VAL A 603 -37.82 19.05 17.24
N THR A 604 -37.53 17.75 17.33
CA THR A 604 -38.31 16.80 18.12
C THR A 604 -37.43 16.18 19.20
N LEU A 605 -37.80 16.33 20.46
CA LEU A 605 -37.22 15.63 21.61
C LEU A 605 -38.32 14.75 22.23
N ASN A 606 -38.38 13.48 21.83
CA ASN A 606 -39.49 12.57 22.13
C ASN A 606 -39.05 11.26 22.82
N SER A 607 -39.69 10.94 23.95
CA SER A 607 -39.51 9.66 24.68
C SER A 607 -38.08 9.33 25.13
N ASN A 608 -37.24 10.35 25.35
CA ASN A 608 -35.86 10.16 25.83
C ASN A 608 -35.82 10.02 27.35
N THR A 609 -34.80 9.32 27.85
CA THR A 609 -34.41 9.29 29.27
C THR A 609 -33.25 10.26 29.47
N ILE A 610 -33.35 11.18 30.43
CA ILE A 610 -32.41 12.30 30.59
C ILE A 610 -31.98 12.43 32.06
N ARG A 611 -30.69 12.21 32.34
CA ARG A 611 -30.08 12.23 33.68
C ARG A 611 -29.00 13.32 33.78
N PRO A 612 -29.38 14.59 33.98
CA PRO A 612 -28.43 15.70 34.11
C PRO A 612 -27.65 15.64 35.43
N LYS A 613 -26.42 16.19 35.41
CA LYS A 613 -25.75 16.66 36.64
C LYS A 613 -25.45 18.15 36.57
N SER A 614 -24.55 18.54 35.67
CA SER A 614 -23.97 19.90 35.60
C SER A 614 -24.75 20.89 34.71
N PHE A 615 -25.95 20.52 34.27
CA PHE A 615 -26.81 21.28 33.37
C PHE A 615 -28.28 21.11 33.78
N ASP A 616 -29.18 21.94 33.25
CA ASP A 616 -30.62 21.63 33.29
C ASP A 616 -30.89 20.32 32.53
N GLY A 617 -31.97 19.60 32.88
CA GLY A 617 -32.34 18.37 32.17
C GLY A 617 -32.69 18.63 30.70
N VAL A 618 -33.65 19.52 30.46
CA VAL A 618 -33.92 20.11 29.15
C VAL A 618 -33.96 21.63 29.30
N ARG A 619 -33.17 22.35 28.49
CA ARG A 619 -33.23 23.81 28.38
C ARG A 619 -33.66 24.23 26.98
N LEU A 620 -34.72 25.03 26.91
CA LEU A 620 -35.20 25.69 25.69
C LEU A 620 -34.91 27.19 25.82
N PHE A 621 -34.34 27.83 24.80
CA PHE A 621 -34.05 29.27 24.83
C PHE A 621 -33.96 29.90 23.42
N GLY A 622 -34.02 31.24 23.35
CA GLY A 622 -33.99 31.96 22.08
C GLY A 622 -35.31 31.84 21.32
N SER A 623 -35.26 31.74 19.99
CA SER A 623 -36.46 31.64 19.13
C SER A 623 -36.68 30.23 18.59
N MET A 624 -37.76 29.55 18.97
CA MET A 624 -38.08 28.20 18.45
C MET A 624 -39.40 28.14 17.68
N ALA A 625 -39.44 27.30 16.64
CA ALA A 625 -40.63 27.11 15.79
C ALA A 625 -40.93 25.63 15.50
N ASP A 626 -42.20 25.26 15.38
CA ASP A 626 -42.70 23.95 14.92
C ASP A 626 -42.00 22.75 15.60
N SER A 627 -41.75 22.86 16.91
CA SER A 627 -40.87 21.95 17.66
C SER A 627 -41.60 21.28 18.82
N THR A 628 -41.29 20.02 19.08
CA THR A 628 -42.01 19.19 20.06
C THR A 628 -41.06 18.60 21.10
N VAL A 629 -41.34 18.83 22.39
CA VAL A 629 -40.62 18.27 23.53
C VAL A 629 -41.63 17.46 24.34
N GLN A 630 -41.69 16.15 24.12
CA GLN A 630 -42.75 15.32 24.69
C GLN A 630 -42.33 13.96 25.25
N ASN A 631 -43.09 13.48 26.25
CA ASN A 631 -42.97 12.13 26.82
C ASN A 631 -41.58 11.75 27.37
N ASN A 632 -40.69 12.72 27.62
CA ASN A 632 -39.35 12.44 28.13
C ASN A 632 -39.38 12.16 29.64
N GLN A 633 -38.59 11.19 30.11
CA GLN A 633 -38.33 11.01 31.54
C GLN A 633 -37.06 11.77 31.91
N ILE A 634 -37.23 12.90 32.59
CA ILE A 634 -36.17 13.81 32.99
C ILE A 634 -35.92 13.66 34.49
N TYR A 635 -34.67 13.65 34.92
CA TYR A 635 -34.30 13.58 36.34
C TYR A 635 -33.82 14.94 36.82
N GLU A 636 -34.00 15.25 38.11
CA GLU A 636 -33.55 16.52 38.66
C GLU A 636 -32.01 16.64 38.65
N PRO A 637 -31.44 17.79 38.23
CA PRO A 637 -29.99 17.97 38.19
C PRO A 637 -29.33 17.94 39.57
N THR A 638 -28.33 17.07 39.71
CA THR A 638 -27.59 16.87 40.97
C THR A 638 -26.39 17.82 41.17
N GLY A 639 -26.04 18.65 40.19
CA GLY A 639 -24.79 19.42 40.21
C GLY A 639 -24.85 20.82 40.84
N ALA A 640 -26.03 21.47 40.92
CA ALA A 640 -26.23 22.76 41.59
C ALA A 640 -27.73 23.11 41.71
N GLU A 641 -28.13 23.71 42.84
CA GLU A 641 -29.52 24.12 43.15
C GLU A 641 -30.19 25.03 42.10
N ARG A 642 -29.38 25.77 41.33
CA ARG A 642 -29.89 26.69 40.28
C ARG A 642 -30.39 25.99 39.02
N LEU A 643 -30.16 24.68 38.90
CA LEU A 643 -30.48 23.85 37.74
C LEU A 643 -31.82 23.14 37.97
N VAL A 644 -32.60 22.92 36.92
CA VAL A 644 -33.95 22.32 37.01
C VAL A 644 -34.14 21.21 35.97
N CYS A 645 -35.08 20.29 36.19
CA CYS A 645 -35.44 19.27 35.20
C CYS A 645 -35.78 19.89 33.83
N LEU A 646 -36.65 20.90 33.77
CA LEU A 646 -37.04 21.56 32.51
C LEU A 646 -37.05 23.08 32.68
N ARG A 647 -36.18 23.77 31.92
CA ARG A 647 -36.12 25.23 31.84
C ARG A 647 -36.61 25.71 30.48
N ASN A 648 -37.58 26.63 30.50
CA ASN A 648 -38.16 27.23 29.30
C ASN A 648 -37.91 28.75 29.28
N ASP A 649 -36.78 29.16 28.71
CA ASP A 649 -36.36 30.56 28.52
C ASP A 649 -36.65 31.06 27.09
N LEU A 650 -37.73 30.58 26.44
CA LEU A 650 -38.04 30.95 25.06
C LEU A 650 -38.43 32.43 24.94
N ALA A 651 -37.65 33.18 24.15
CA ALA A 651 -37.91 34.58 23.83
C ALA A 651 -38.99 34.72 22.75
N GLN A 652 -39.07 33.75 21.83
CA GLN A 652 -40.13 33.63 20.84
C GLN A 652 -40.47 32.16 20.64
N SER A 653 -41.76 31.83 20.53
CA SER A 653 -42.24 30.49 20.24
C SER A 653 -43.37 30.52 19.20
N GLN A 654 -43.26 29.67 18.18
CA GLN A 654 -44.33 29.40 17.22
C GLN A 654 -44.56 27.89 17.18
N ASN A 655 -45.79 27.43 17.41
CA ASN A 655 -46.13 25.99 17.38
C ASN A 655 -45.20 25.08 18.21
N VAL A 656 -44.73 25.55 19.37
CA VAL A 656 -43.86 24.76 20.27
C VAL A 656 -44.72 23.95 21.24
N LEU A 657 -44.71 22.63 21.11
CA LEU A 657 -45.46 21.71 21.96
C LEU A 657 -44.58 21.15 23.08
N ILE A 658 -45.03 21.29 24.33
CA ILE A 658 -44.38 20.70 25.51
C ILE A 658 -45.44 19.91 26.30
N SER A 659 -45.35 18.58 26.34
CA SER A 659 -46.40 17.71 26.89
C SER A 659 -45.88 16.36 27.40
N GLY A 660 -46.53 15.75 28.39
CA GLY A 660 -46.22 14.38 28.86
C GLY A 660 -44.82 14.14 29.46
N ASN A 661 -43.95 15.16 29.54
CA ASN A 661 -42.64 15.04 30.19
C ASN A 661 -42.81 14.88 31.71
N THR A 662 -41.94 14.09 32.33
CA THR A 662 -41.93 13.86 33.78
C THR A 662 -40.61 14.31 34.39
N CYS A 663 -40.67 14.88 35.60
CA CYS A 663 -39.51 15.17 36.43
C CYS A 663 -39.44 14.15 37.57
N SER A 664 -38.37 13.36 37.58
CA SER A 664 -38.10 12.29 38.54
C SER A 664 -36.96 12.72 39.49
N GLN A 665 -36.95 12.19 40.71
CA GLN A 665 -35.78 12.26 41.60
C GLN A 665 -34.79 11.15 41.27
#